data_AF-A0A0V0YAK6-F1
#
_entry.id   AF-A0A0V0YAK6-F1
#
_cell.length_a   1.000
_cell.length_b   1.000
_cell.length_c   1.000
_cell.angle_alpha   90.00
_cell.angle_beta   90.00
_cell.angle_gamma   90.00
#
_symmetry.space_group_name_H-M   'P 1'
#
loop_
_entity.id
_entity.type
_entity.pdbx_description
1 polymer ?
#
loop_
_entity_poly.entity_id
_entity_poly.type
_entity_poly.pdbx_seq_one_letter_code
_entity_poly.pdbx_strand_id
1 'polypeptide(L)'
;LMLQNCCDLAERDALIDVISKLCLCKENVKQIINAGGVELLVDMISLAHLVGEKTLICFESNVIECSKTLSRDRSEEWYYMKEGEEEKVGPYSFACMKEFYQSGKIEKSTKIWASGLDDWKPLEDVAQFRWTMVASGTAQMNEIEMAMKILDILLQMINFFPSRDGEGYIIRPPSKVKQILASPFCLPHIVQLFLTFDPNVVVKTAKLLNALIQDSPVISKLYLTGLFYFALMYSGSNIMPIAELFHCSHKMQAFRSVKNVDTVASRSILYSLLPEAAIFCLENYGAEKYAKIFLGEFDNPEIIWNSEMRRYLIGKIAAHVCDFTVRLPSNVKALYQYCPLPKITYPQLENEVFCHIYYLRNLCDRNRFPEWIIINPVEFLQSCMATWKAEVEKKTPQMSITEACETLELNYEDVCNDMSLVRKAYYKLAQKYHPDKNPHGREQFEKLNCAYELLVSSQRDLSNTDSSVQRIALCMRAQSLAFQIHSPIFAQYKYSGYQLLIQIIQMESDDEALFSKDGSLLITATELCYRTVECAPLNVEQLRRDNGLEHLLKLCYSVVSCISLMCGSEIMQDAFFESGIMYNLISNLFLYDFTLNNEIQLDTETNLQILNYVNSNTETPCFIWNGAMKAELFDYIALAESALRSGLCKLQLCKMFVAIQDWKFIALIICNFFCRC
;
A
#
# COMPACT_ATOMS: atom_id res chain seq x y z
N LEU A 1 7.93 -10.58 48.06
CA LEU A 1 7.62 -11.55 49.12
C LEU A 1 6.16 -11.50 49.56
N MET A 2 5.66 -10.45 50.23
CA MET A 2 4.24 -10.40 50.64
C MET A 2 3.28 -10.60 49.44
N LEU A 3 3.44 -9.79 48.39
CA LEU A 3 2.65 -9.93 47.16
C LEU A 3 2.84 -11.30 46.48
N GLN A 4 4.03 -11.89 46.56
CA GLN A 4 4.33 -13.19 45.97
C GLN A 4 3.65 -14.34 46.73
N ASN A 5 3.35 -14.19 48.01
CA ASN A 5 2.80 -15.26 48.85
C ASN A 5 1.33 -15.04 49.25
N CYS A 6 0.75 -13.87 48.96
CA CYS A 6 -0.63 -13.56 49.33
C CYS A 6 -1.67 -14.32 48.47
N CYS A 7 -2.69 -14.89 49.09
CA CYS A 7 -3.77 -15.59 48.36
C CYS A 7 -5.14 -14.95 48.61
N ASP A 8 -5.16 -13.66 48.95
CA ASP A 8 -6.38 -12.87 49.12
C ASP A 8 -6.43 -11.73 48.10
N LEU A 9 -7.58 -11.56 47.45
CA LEU A 9 -7.77 -10.56 46.38
C LEU A 9 -7.74 -9.12 46.91
N ALA A 10 -8.29 -8.86 48.09
CA ALA A 10 -8.28 -7.52 48.68
C ALA A 10 -6.87 -7.17 49.16
N GLU A 11 -6.14 -8.13 49.74
CA GLU A 11 -4.74 -7.96 50.11
C GLU A 11 -3.85 -7.68 48.87
N ARG A 12 -4.05 -8.42 47.78
CA ARG A 12 -3.35 -8.18 46.50
C ARG A 12 -3.52 -6.74 46.04
N ASP A 13 -4.75 -6.27 45.97
CA ASP A 13 -5.07 -4.93 45.45
C ASP A 13 -4.47 -3.83 46.35
N ALA A 14 -4.57 -4.00 47.67
CA ALA A 14 -3.94 -3.10 48.64
C ALA A 14 -2.41 -3.09 48.52
N LEU A 15 -1.77 -4.26 48.31
CA LEU A 15 -0.33 -4.35 48.12
C LEU A 15 0.14 -3.69 46.83
N ILE A 16 -0.63 -3.80 45.73
CA ILE A 16 -0.35 -3.09 44.48
C ILE A 16 -0.42 -1.58 44.70
N ASP A 17 -1.40 -1.10 45.48
CA ASP A 17 -1.49 0.31 45.85
C ASP A 17 -0.30 0.78 46.70
N VAL A 18 0.13 -0.03 47.67
CA VAL A 18 1.32 0.25 48.46
C VAL A 18 2.56 0.31 47.58
N ILE A 19 2.75 -0.65 46.66
CA ILE A 19 3.87 -0.63 45.70
C ILE A 19 3.83 0.64 44.85
N SER A 20 2.65 1.07 44.39
CA SER A 20 2.49 2.33 43.66
C SER A 20 2.99 3.54 44.44
N LYS A 21 2.70 3.61 45.75
CA LYS A 21 3.22 4.68 46.61
C LYS A 21 4.72 4.55 46.88
N LEU A 22 5.22 3.35 47.10
CA LEU A 22 6.66 3.11 47.30
C LEU A 22 7.49 3.49 46.08
N CYS A 23 6.95 3.25 44.87
CA CYS A 23 7.57 3.62 43.61
C CYS A 23 7.67 5.13 43.38
N LEU A 24 7.18 5.99 44.28
CA LEU A 24 7.47 7.44 44.22
C LEU A 24 8.91 7.78 44.63
N CYS A 25 9.64 6.85 45.27
CA CYS A 25 11.02 7.04 45.69
C CYS A 25 11.99 6.14 44.89
N LYS A 26 13.03 6.75 44.28
CA LYS A 26 14.01 6.03 43.44
C LYS A 26 14.72 4.87 44.14
N GLU A 27 15.07 5.01 45.42
CA GLU A 27 15.75 3.94 46.17
C GLU A 27 14.85 2.73 46.41
N ASN A 28 13.56 2.95 46.71
CA ASN A 28 12.58 1.88 46.83
C ASN A 28 12.41 1.13 45.51
N VAL A 29 12.38 1.86 44.38
CA VAL A 29 12.34 1.26 43.05
C VAL A 29 13.52 0.32 42.83
N LYS A 30 14.75 0.71 43.20
CA LYS A 30 15.92 -0.19 43.10
C LYS A 30 15.74 -1.47 43.91
N GLN A 31 15.20 -1.37 45.13
CA GLN A 31 14.95 -2.53 45.98
C GLN A 31 13.89 -3.45 45.39
N ILE A 32 12.80 -2.89 44.85
CA ILE A 32 11.73 -3.64 44.17
C ILE A 32 12.29 -4.38 42.94
N ILE A 33 13.14 -3.72 42.15
CA ILE A 33 13.81 -4.35 40.99
C ILE A 33 14.69 -5.52 41.45
N ASN A 34 15.47 -5.34 42.50
CA ASN A 34 16.36 -6.40 43.00
C ASN A 34 15.60 -7.58 43.63
N ALA A 35 14.38 -7.35 44.11
CA ALA A 35 13.52 -8.37 44.67
C ALA A 35 12.67 -9.13 43.62
N GLY A 36 12.89 -8.91 42.31
CA GLY A 36 12.11 -9.55 41.24
C GLY A 36 10.68 -9.02 41.10
N GLY A 37 10.42 -7.80 41.59
CA GLY A 37 9.08 -7.22 41.59
C GLY A 37 8.57 -6.87 40.18
N VAL A 38 9.47 -6.60 39.23
CA VAL A 38 9.10 -6.21 37.86
C VAL A 38 8.46 -7.39 37.12
N GLU A 39 9.07 -8.56 37.20
CA GLU A 39 8.61 -9.80 36.60
C GLU A 39 7.25 -10.21 37.19
N LEU A 40 7.08 -10.08 38.51
CA LEU A 40 5.81 -10.35 39.19
C LEU A 40 4.70 -9.39 38.74
N LEU A 41 5.00 -8.11 38.56
CA LEU A 41 4.06 -7.12 38.04
C LEU A 41 3.65 -7.44 36.59
N VAL A 42 4.60 -7.82 35.74
CA VAL A 42 4.32 -8.24 34.35
C VAL A 42 3.57 -9.58 34.31
N ASP A 43 3.75 -10.46 35.29
CA ASP A 43 2.93 -11.66 35.39
C ASP A 43 1.46 -11.32 35.63
N MET A 44 1.19 -10.43 36.60
CA MET A 44 -0.18 -10.01 36.93
C MET A 44 -0.83 -9.16 35.83
N ILE A 45 -0.07 -8.37 35.07
CA ILE A 45 -0.66 -7.55 33.99
C ILE A 45 -1.29 -8.39 32.88
N SER A 46 -0.77 -9.62 32.67
CA SER A 46 -1.29 -10.55 31.66
C SER A 46 -2.73 -11.00 31.94
N LEU A 47 -3.20 -10.87 33.19
CA LEU A 47 -4.57 -11.19 33.60
C LEU A 47 -5.61 -10.27 32.94
N ALA A 48 -5.22 -9.12 32.40
CA ALA A 48 -6.07 -8.26 31.60
C ALA A 48 -6.69 -8.97 30.38
N HIS A 49 -6.12 -10.10 29.96
CA HIS A 49 -6.65 -10.90 28.87
C HIS A 49 -7.90 -11.71 29.22
N LEU A 50 -8.17 -11.93 30.52
CA LEU A 50 -9.26 -12.80 31.02
C LEU A 50 -10.65 -12.14 31.06
N VAL A 51 -10.74 -10.83 30.81
CA VAL A 51 -12.03 -10.11 30.84
C VAL A 51 -12.93 -10.55 29.68
N GLY A 52 -14.12 -11.06 30.02
CA GLY A 52 -15.01 -11.84 29.15
C GLY A 52 -15.85 -11.06 28.12
N GLU A 53 -16.00 -9.74 28.25
CA GLU A 53 -16.80 -8.92 27.31
C GLU A 53 -15.89 -8.21 26.30
N LYS A 54 -15.30 -8.96 25.37
CA LYS A 54 -14.57 -8.36 24.25
C LYS A 54 -15.43 -8.44 22.99
N THR A 55 -15.94 -7.30 22.54
CA THR A 55 -16.54 -7.15 21.20
C THR A 55 -15.50 -7.61 20.19
N LEU A 56 -15.73 -8.77 19.58
CA LEU A 56 -14.93 -9.17 18.43
C LEU A 56 -15.08 -8.08 17.38
N ILE A 57 -13.97 -7.63 16.83
CA ILE A 57 -13.96 -6.89 15.58
C ILE A 57 -14.33 -7.91 14.48
N CYS A 58 -15.61 -8.27 14.41
CA CYS A 58 -16.20 -9.13 13.39
C CYS A 58 -16.59 -8.24 12.21
N PHE A 59 -15.87 -8.34 11.10
CA PHE A 59 -16.29 -7.67 9.85
C PHE A 59 -17.14 -8.63 9.02
N GLU A 60 -18.28 -8.11 8.55
CA GLU A 60 -19.37 -8.86 7.91
C GLU A 60 -18.97 -9.65 6.65
N SER A 61 -17.84 -9.30 6.01
CA SER A 61 -17.36 -9.98 4.80
C SER A 61 -16.57 -11.27 5.05
N ASN A 62 -16.21 -11.59 6.30
CA ASN A 62 -15.56 -12.86 6.69
C ASN A 62 -16.48 -13.77 7.53
N VAL A 63 -17.79 -13.53 7.49
CA VAL A 63 -18.81 -14.16 8.36
C VAL A 63 -18.91 -15.67 8.20
N ILE A 64 -18.51 -16.22 7.06
CA ILE A 64 -18.57 -17.68 6.84
C ILE A 64 -17.41 -18.40 7.55
N GLU A 65 -16.25 -17.75 7.72
CA GLU A 65 -15.05 -18.39 8.30
C GLU A 65 -14.92 -18.24 9.82
N CYS A 66 -15.37 -17.12 10.40
CA CYS A 66 -15.14 -16.85 11.83
C CYS A 66 -16.24 -17.41 12.76
N SER A 67 -17.41 -17.76 12.21
CA SER A 67 -18.60 -18.12 12.99
C SER A 67 -18.66 -19.58 13.42
N LYS A 68 -17.93 -20.49 12.76
CA LYS A 68 -18.09 -21.94 13.00
C LYS A 68 -17.26 -22.50 14.17
N THR A 69 -16.32 -21.76 14.77
CA THR A 69 -15.31 -22.39 15.66
C THR A 69 -14.94 -21.72 16.98
N LEU A 70 -15.49 -20.56 17.37
CA LEU A 70 -14.86 -19.80 18.48
C LEU A 70 -15.75 -19.57 19.70
N SER A 71 -15.74 -20.55 20.58
CA SER A 71 -15.88 -20.28 22.02
C SER A 71 -14.47 -19.99 22.57
N ARG A 72 -14.21 -18.73 22.93
CA ARG A 72 -12.87 -18.19 23.26
C ARG A 72 -12.19 -18.87 24.46
N ASP A 73 -12.96 -19.52 25.32
CA ASP A 73 -12.45 -20.19 26.53
C ASP A 73 -12.28 -21.70 26.37
N ARG A 74 -12.51 -22.24 25.16
CA ARG A 74 -12.45 -23.68 24.89
C ARG A 74 -11.17 -24.16 24.20
N SER A 75 -10.21 -23.27 23.91
CA SER A 75 -8.91 -23.73 23.40
C SER A 75 -8.24 -24.60 24.47
N GLU A 76 -7.90 -25.82 24.10
CA GLU A 76 -7.27 -26.80 24.96
C GLU A 76 -5.76 -26.53 25.04
N GLU A 77 -5.28 -25.98 26.16
CA GLU A 77 -3.88 -25.53 26.33
C GLU A 77 -3.21 -26.16 27.55
N TRP A 78 -3.97 -26.58 28.56
CA TRP A 78 -3.45 -26.93 29.88
C TRP A 78 -3.33 -28.44 30.05
N TYR A 79 -2.17 -28.86 30.56
CA TYR A 79 -1.93 -30.21 31.04
C TYR A 79 -1.80 -30.17 32.56
N TYR A 80 -2.26 -31.22 33.23
CA TYR A 80 -1.99 -31.42 34.64
C TYR A 80 -1.39 -32.81 34.89
N MET A 81 -0.67 -32.92 36.00
CA MET A 81 -0.07 -34.16 36.48
C MET A 81 -0.43 -34.30 37.96
N LYS A 82 -1.03 -35.43 38.32
CA LYS A 82 -1.40 -35.72 39.71
C LYS A 82 -0.16 -36.09 40.51
N GLU A 83 -0.20 -35.84 41.82
CA GLU A 83 0.88 -36.23 42.72
C GLU A 83 1.10 -37.74 42.69
N GLY A 84 2.31 -38.16 42.31
CA GLY A 84 2.72 -39.56 42.25
C GLY A 84 2.49 -40.28 40.90
N GLU A 85 1.89 -39.61 39.91
CA GLU A 85 1.72 -40.15 38.55
C GLU A 85 2.70 -39.47 37.58
N GLU A 86 3.38 -40.25 36.72
CA GLU A 86 4.27 -39.71 35.68
C GLU A 86 3.55 -39.37 34.36
N GLU A 87 2.26 -39.71 34.25
CA GLU A 87 1.48 -39.49 33.04
C GLU A 87 0.82 -38.10 33.04
N LYS A 88 1.08 -37.33 31.98
CA LYS A 88 0.43 -36.03 31.78
C LYS A 88 -0.99 -36.22 31.24
N VAL A 89 -1.96 -35.50 31.79
CA VAL A 89 -3.36 -35.55 31.33
C VAL A 89 -3.73 -34.21 30.69
N GLY A 90 -4.23 -34.24 29.46
CA GLY A 90 -4.60 -33.05 28.69
C GLY A 90 -4.37 -33.21 27.18
N PRO A 91 -4.56 -32.14 26.38
CA PRO A 91 -4.80 -30.77 26.81
C PRO A 91 -6.26 -30.50 27.23
N TYR A 92 -6.46 -29.54 28.14
CA TYR A 92 -7.77 -29.08 28.58
C TYR A 92 -7.89 -27.56 28.47
N SER A 93 -9.13 -27.09 28.33
CA SER A 93 -9.42 -25.66 28.31
C SER A 93 -9.39 -25.04 29.71
N PHE A 94 -9.29 -23.71 29.79
CA PHE A 94 -9.33 -22.99 31.07
C PHE A 94 -10.64 -23.22 31.81
N ALA A 95 -11.76 -23.29 31.09
CA ALA A 95 -13.07 -23.61 31.66
C ALA A 95 -13.11 -25.01 32.28
N CYS A 96 -12.57 -26.03 31.58
CA CYS A 96 -12.50 -27.40 32.10
C CYS A 96 -11.63 -27.49 33.36
N MET A 97 -10.49 -26.79 33.40
CA MET A 97 -9.64 -26.75 34.59
C MET A 97 -10.37 -26.13 35.80
N LYS A 98 -11.21 -25.12 35.56
CA LYS A 98 -12.11 -24.47 36.54
C LYS A 98 -13.09 -25.49 37.13
N GLU A 99 -13.75 -26.26 36.28
CA GLU A 99 -14.67 -27.33 36.68
C GLU A 99 -13.96 -28.46 37.44
N PHE A 100 -12.76 -28.83 37.02
CA PHE A 100 -11.95 -29.86 37.70
C PHE A 100 -11.54 -29.42 39.11
N TYR A 101 -11.23 -28.13 39.32
CA TYR A 101 -10.93 -27.62 40.64
C TYR A 101 -12.18 -27.59 41.53
N GLN A 102 -13.31 -27.13 40.99
CA GLN A 102 -14.60 -27.11 41.71
C GLN A 102 -15.11 -28.51 42.09
N SER A 103 -14.86 -29.51 41.25
CA SER A 103 -15.20 -30.92 41.52
C SER A 103 -14.18 -31.65 42.38
N GLY A 104 -13.07 -31.02 42.77
CA GLY A 104 -12.00 -31.62 43.57
C GLY A 104 -11.14 -32.63 42.82
N LYS A 105 -11.18 -32.65 41.48
CA LYS A 105 -10.35 -33.52 40.64
C LYS A 105 -8.89 -33.04 40.58
N ILE A 106 -8.67 -31.74 40.73
CA ILE A 106 -7.35 -31.10 40.86
C ILE A 106 -7.32 -30.23 42.11
N GLU A 107 -6.17 -30.12 42.74
CA GLU A 107 -5.94 -29.35 43.96
C GLU A 107 -4.90 -28.25 43.74
N LYS A 108 -4.73 -27.37 44.73
CA LYS A 108 -3.78 -26.25 44.66
C LYS A 108 -2.31 -26.67 44.42
N SER A 109 -1.89 -27.84 44.92
CA SER A 109 -0.55 -28.40 44.73
C SER A 109 -0.38 -29.17 43.41
N THR A 110 -1.47 -29.42 42.68
CA THR A 110 -1.42 -30.17 41.43
C THR A 110 -0.54 -29.44 40.42
N LYS A 111 0.41 -30.17 39.82
CA LYS A 111 1.33 -29.61 38.85
C LYS A 111 0.62 -29.41 37.52
N ILE A 112 0.72 -28.21 36.97
CA ILE A 112 0.16 -27.83 35.68
C ILE A 112 1.25 -27.31 34.75
N TRP A 113 1.02 -27.48 33.45
CA TRP A 113 1.91 -27.00 32.41
C TRP A 113 1.11 -26.57 31.16
N ALA A 114 1.59 -25.53 30.49
CA ALA A 114 1.10 -25.07 29.21
C ALA A 114 2.25 -24.44 28.42
N SER A 115 2.08 -24.31 27.10
CA SER A 115 3.05 -23.65 26.25
C SER A 115 3.28 -22.19 26.70
N GLY A 116 4.54 -21.83 26.95
CA GLY A 116 4.94 -20.53 27.50
C GLY A 116 5.38 -20.54 28.96
N LEU A 117 5.18 -21.66 29.68
CA LEU A 117 5.78 -21.89 30.99
C LEU A 117 7.14 -22.59 30.87
N ASP A 118 8.08 -22.21 31.73
CA ASP A 118 9.43 -22.77 31.75
C ASP A 118 9.46 -24.24 32.23
N ASP A 119 8.59 -24.58 33.18
CA ASP A 119 8.49 -25.92 33.78
C ASP A 119 7.08 -26.15 34.35
N TRP A 120 6.80 -27.38 34.79
CA TRP A 120 5.61 -27.75 35.55
C TRP A 120 5.56 -26.98 36.87
N LYS A 121 4.51 -26.20 37.07
CA LYS A 121 4.32 -25.40 38.28
C LYS A 121 3.07 -25.84 39.05
N PRO A 122 3.07 -25.78 40.38
CA PRO A 122 1.84 -25.89 41.16
C PRO A 122 0.76 -24.92 40.64
N LEU A 123 -0.49 -25.34 40.72
CA LEU A 123 -1.63 -24.54 40.27
C LEU A 123 -1.68 -23.17 40.99
N GLU A 124 -1.31 -23.12 42.27
CA GLU A 124 -1.23 -21.87 43.04
C GLU A 124 -0.10 -20.91 42.63
N ASP A 125 0.94 -21.39 41.94
CA ASP A 125 2.07 -20.57 41.51
C ASP A 125 1.81 -19.86 40.16
N VAL A 126 0.82 -20.32 39.40
CA VAL A 126 0.47 -19.72 38.11
C VAL A 126 -0.56 -18.61 38.34
N ALA A 127 -0.18 -17.36 38.08
CA ALA A 127 -1.00 -16.17 38.34
C ALA A 127 -2.44 -16.29 37.83
N GLN A 128 -2.64 -16.84 36.62
CA GLN A 128 -3.97 -17.05 36.05
C GLN A 128 -4.88 -17.89 36.95
N PHE A 129 -4.39 -19.01 37.50
CA PHE A 129 -5.17 -19.89 38.37
C PHE A 129 -5.22 -19.38 39.81
N ARG A 130 -4.09 -18.86 40.30
CA ARG A 130 -4.00 -18.26 41.63
C ARG A 130 -5.07 -17.20 41.83
N TRP A 131 -5.16 -16.24 40.92
CA TRP A 131 -6.02 -15.07 41.09
C TRP A 131 -7.46 -15.26 40.64
N THR A 132 -7.78 -16.36 39.95
CA THR A 132 -9.16 -16.63 39.49
C THR A 132 -9.84 -17.81 40.17
N MET A 133 -9.07 -18.75 40.76
CA MET A 133 -9.62 -19.98 41.35
C MET A 133 -9.17 -20.18 42.80
N VAL A 134 -7.87 -19.99 43.09
CA VAL A 134 -7.31 -20.31 44.42
C VAL A 134 -7.54 -19.20 45.43
N ALA A 135 -7.45 -17.94 45.00
CA ALA A 135 -7.51 -16.80 45.88
C ALA A 135 -8.88 -16.63 46.54
N SER A 136 -8.87 -16.24 47.81
CA SER A 136 -10.06 -15.89 48.59
C SER A 136 -10.35 -14.38 48.54
N GLY A 137 -11.50 -13.99 49.08
CA GLY A 137 -11.87 -12.60 49.26
C GLY A 137 -12.56 -11.99 48.04
N THR A 138 -12.81 -10.68 48.12
CA THR A 138 -13.46 -9.90 47.05
C THR A 138 -12.46 -8.92 46.47
N ALA A 139 -12.23 -8.97 45.16
CA ALA A 139 -11.39 -8.00 44.46
C ALA A 139 -11.99 -6.59 44.59
N GLN A 140 -11.13 -5.62 44.89
CA GLN A 140 -11.48 -4.20 44.90
C GLN A 140 -11.25 -3.56 43.52
N MET A 141 -10.29 -4.10 42.76
CA MET A 141 -9.97 -3.68 41.39
C MET A 141 -10.31 -4.79 40.40
N ASN A 142 -10.88 -4.41 39.25
CA ASN A 142 -10.99 -5.35 38.14
C ASN A 142 -9.62 -5.57 37.44
N GLU A 143 -9.52 -6.55 36.55
CA GLU A 143 -8.25 -6.90 35.90
C GLU A 143 -7.69 -5.77 35.02
N ILE A 144 -8.56 -4.94 34.44
CA ILE A 144 -8.16 -3.78 33.62
C ILE A 144 -7.60 -2.65 34.51
N GLU A 145 -8.27 -2.34 35.62
CA GLU A 145 -7.84 -1.36 36.63
C GLU A 145 -6.50 -1.76 37.25
N MET A 146 -6.36 -3.03 37.61
CA MET A 146 -5.10 -3.59 38.07
C MET A 146 -4.01 -3.43 37.01
N ALA A 147 -4.30 -3.78 35.74
CA ALA A 147 -3.33 -3.64 34.67
C ALA A 147 -2.93 -2.18 34.41
N MET A 148 -3.88 -1.25 34.42
CA MET A 148 -3.61 0.19 34.31
C MET A 148 -2.71 0.67 35.45
N LYS A 149 -2.99 0.24 36.69
CA LYS A 149 -2.19 0.61 37.86
C LYS A 149 -0.77 0.06 37.77
N ILE A 150 -0.62 -1.19 37.33
CA ILE A 150 0.69 -1.80 37.09
C ILE A 150 1.46 -1.06 35.99
N LEU A 151 0.81 -0.69 34.88
CA LEU A 151 1.47 0.11 33.82
C LEU A 151 1.98 1.45 34.35
N ASP A 152 1.23 2.12 35.21
CA ASP A 152 1.67 3.36 35.85
C ASP A 152 2.88 3.15 36.75
N ILE A 153 2.90 2.05 37.50
CA ILE A 153 4.06 1.65 38.30
C ILE A 153 5.27 1.44 37.40
N LEU A 154 5.14 0.65 36.33
CA LEU A 154 6.24 0.34 35.41
C LEU A 154 6.76 1.61 34.69
N LEU A 155 5.86 2.49 34.25
CA LEU A 155 6.22 3.80 33.68
C LEU A 155 7.00 4.65 34.68
N GLN A 156 6.52 4.75 35.92
CA GLN A 156 7.20 5.48 36.99
C GLN A 156 8.60 4.90 37.25
N MET A 157 8.75 3.57 37.25
CA MET A 157 10.05 2.92 37.43
C MET A 157 11.02 3.26 36.28
N ILE A 158 10.56 3.25 35.03
CA ILE A 158 11.40 3.62 33.87
C ILE A 158 11.82 5.09 33.93
N ASN A 159 10.93 6.00 34.34
CA ASN A 159 11.21 7.43 34.38
C ASN A 159 12.38 7.81 35.31
N PHE A 160 12.65 7.04 36.36
CA PHE A 160 13.83 7.26 37.24
C PHE A 160 15.17 6.90 36.60
N PHE A 161 15.15 6.12 35.52
CA PHE A 161 16.33 5.59 34.82
C PHE A 161 16.21 5.82 33.31
N PRO A 162 16.33 7.08 32.85
CA PRO A 162 16.26 7.42 31.42
C PRO A 162 17.39 6.74 30.63
N SER A 163 17.21 6.58 29.31
CA SER A 163 18.25 6.04 28.41
C SER A 163 19.36 7.05 28.13
N ARG A 164 19.14 8.34 28.41
CA ARG A 164 20.06 9.44 28.17
C ARG A 164 20.31 10.23 29.44
N ASP A 165 21.51 10.77 29.58
CA ASP A 165 21.85 11.67 30.68
C ASP A 165 21.33 13.10 30.43
N GLY A 166 21.62 14.01 31.36
CA GLY A 166 21.21 15.42 31.26
C GLY A 166 21.86 16.19 30.09
N GLU A 167 22.93 15.64 29.51
CA GLU A 167 23.63 16.22 28.35
C GLU A 167 23.21 15.53 27.02
N GLY A 168 22.35 14.51 27.09
CA GLY A 168 21.79 13.82 25.93
C GLY A 168 22.60 12.61 25.45
N TYR A 169 23.67 12.23 26.15
CA TYR A 169 24.47 11.05 25.83
C TYR A 169 23.75 9.76 26.23
N ILE A 170 23.93 8.71 25.44
CA ILE A 170 23.31 7.40 25.67
C ILE A 170 24.00 6.72 26.86
N ILE A 171 23.22 6.37 27.89
CA ILE A 171 23.69 5.65 29.07
C ILE A 171 23.81 4.17 28.73
N ARG A 172 25.03 3.61 28.85
CA ARG A 172 25.29 2.17 28.69
C ARG A 172 26.02 1.60 29.91
N PRO A 173 25.64 0.41 30.40
CA PRO A 173 24.55 -0.44 29.92
C PRO A 173 23.14 0.13 30.26
N PRO A 174 22.06 -0.34 29.57
CA PRO A 174 20.69 0.05 29.91
C PRO A 174 20.38 -0.25 31.38
N SER A 175 19.46 0.49 32.00
CA SER A 175 19.09 0.25 33.40
C SER A 175 18.49 -1.14 33.61
N LYS A 176 18.69 -1.71 34.80
CA LYS A 176 18.24 -3.09 35.13
C LYS A 176 16.73 -3.30 34.87
N VAL A 177 15.89 -2.30 35.16
CA VAL A 177 14.45 -2.36 34.85
C VAL A 177 14.19 -2.48 33.34
N LYS A 178 14.91 -1.72 32.50
CA LYS A 178 14.77 -1.82 31.04
C LYS A 178 15.28 -3.16 30.52
N GLN A 179 16.37 -3.69 31.08
CA GLN A 179 16.87 -5.02 30.72
C GLN A 179 15.84 -6.12 31.02
N ILE A 180 15.21 -6.07 32.21
CA ILE A 180 14.16 -7.04 32.61
C ILE A 180 12.94 -6.91 31.71
N LEU A 181 12.42 -5.69 31.50
CA LEU A 181 11.22 -5.47 30.68
C LEU A 181 11.43 -5.82 29.21
N ALA A 182 12.65 -5.65 28.69
CA ALA A 182 13.02 -6.02 27.32
C ALA A 182 13.39 -7.51 27.16
N SER A 183 13.36 -8.29 28.24
CA SER A 183 13.63 -9.73 28.21
C SER A 183 12.51 -10.50 27.48
N PRO A 184 12.80 -11.70 26.94
CA PRO A 184 11.79 -12.53 26.28
C PRO A 184 10.65 -12.98 27.20
N PHE A 185 10.86 -12.93 28.52
CA PHE A 185 9.85 -13.29 29.53
C PHE A 185 8.89 -12.16 29.86
N CYS A 186 9.20 -10.90 29.50
CA CYS A 186 8.37 -9.74 29.82
C CYS A 186 7.82 -9.06 28.57
N LEU A 187 8.70 -8.76 27.60
CA LEU A 187 8.34 -7.93 26.45
C LEU A 187 7.14 -8.46 25.66
N PRO A 188 7.04 -9.77 25.32
CA PRO A 188 5.89 -10.28 24.59
C PRO A 188 4.57 -10.06 25.33
N HIS A 189 4.53 -10.26 26.65
CA HIS A 189 3.31 -10.07 27.44
C HIS A 189 2.90 -8.60 27.50
N ILE A 190 3.86 -7.67 27.58
CA ILE A 190 3.58 -6.23 27.50
C ILE A 190 3.00 -5.87 26.12
N VAL A 191 3.60 -6.39 25.04
CA VAL A 191 3.11 -6.14 23.67
C VAL A 191 1.72 -6.72 23.44
N GLN A 192 1.45 -7.91 23.99
CA GLN A 192 0.15 -8.58 23.87
C GLN A 192 -1.00 -7.77 24.48
N LEU A 193 -0.74 -6.83 25.39
CA LEU A 193 -1.76 -5.95 25.97
C LEU A 193 -2.51 -5.11 24.92
N PHE A 194 -1.95 -4.89 23.72
CA PHE A 194 -2.71 -4.30 22.61
C PHE A 194 -3.98 -5.10 22.25
N LEU A 195 -3.97 -6.43 22.47
CA LEU A 195 -5.11 -7.34 22.26
C LEU A 195 -6.15 -7.31 23.39
N THR A 196 -5.96 -6.44 24.40
CA THR A 196 -7.05 -6.10 25.33
C THR A 196 -8.10 -5.22 24.64
N PHE A 197 -7.67 -4.43 23.64
CA PHE A 197 -8.46 -3.38 22.99
C PHE A 197 -9.03 -2.31 23.93
N ASP A 198 -8.63 -2.30 25.21
CA ASP A 198 -9.02 -1.27 26.15
C ASP A 198 -8.23 0.03 25.86
N PRO A 199 -8.90 1.17 25.66
CA PRO A 199 -8.24 2.42 25.29
C PRO A 199 -7.15 2.88 26.26
N ASN A 200 -7.36 2.70 27.56
CA ASN A 200 -6.45 3.19 28.59
C ASN A 200 -5.21 2.27 28.69
N VAL A 201 -5.42 0.95 28.67
CA VAL A 201 -4.35 -0.05 28.64
C VAL A 201 -3.49 0.13 27.39
N VAL A 202 -4.11 0.28 26.22
CA VAL A 202 -3.42 0.48 24.94
C VAL A 202 -2.53 1.73 24.95
N VAL A 203 -3.06 2.87 25.42
CA VAL A 203 -2.29 4.13 25.51
C VAL A 203 -1.09 4.00 26.44
N LYS A 204 -1.29 3.43 27.64
CA LYS A 204 -0.20 3.26 28.62
C LYS A 204 0.83 2.25 28.12
N THR A 205 0.39 1.17 27.47
CA THR A 205 1.26 0.16 26.84
C THR A 205 2.14 0.79 25.77
N ALA A 206 1.56 1.57 24.85
CA ALA A 206 2.32 2.26 23.81
C ALA A 206 3.35 3.26 24.40
N LYS A 207 2.97 4.02 25.43
CA LYS A 207 3.90 4.92 26.16
C LYS A 207 5.04 4.15 26.82
N LEU A 208 4.74 3.03 27.48
CA LEU A 208 5.74 2.19 28.13
C LEU A 208 6.73 1.63 27.11
N LEU A 209 6.22 1.12 25.98
CA LEU A 209 7.04 0.60 24.89
C LEU A 209 7.90 1.69 24.27
N ASN A 210 7.38 2.90 24.02
CA ASN A 210 8.18 4.04 23.54
C ASN A 210 9.37 4.34 24.45
N ALA A 211 9.14 4.42 25.76
CA ALA A 211 10.20 4.65 26.74
C ALA A 211 11.19 3.48 26.85
N LEU A 212 10.75 2.25 26.56
CA LEU A 212 11.56 1.04 26.62
C LEU A 212 12.47 0.88 25.40
N ILE A 213 11.96 1.17 24.19
CA ILE A 213 12.70 0.95 22.94
C ILE A 213 13.71 2.05 22.60
N GLN A 214 13.57 3.23 23.22
CA GLN A 214 14.48 4.36 22.99
C GLN A 214 15.93 3.98 23.30
N ASP A 215 16.78 4.04 22.27
CA ASP A 215 18.20 3.67 22.29
C ASP A 215 18.47 2.20 22.71
N SER A 216 17.47 1.32 22.56
CA SER A 216 17.54 -0.10 22.94
C SER A 216 17.89 -1.01 21.75
N PRO A 217 18.77 -2.02 21.92
CA PRO A 217 19.09 -2.98 20.85
C PRO A 217 17.89 -3.86 20.46
N VAL A 218 16.89 -3.99 21.34
CA VAL A 218 15.72 -4.84 21.14
C VAL A 218 14.79 -4.31 20.04
N ILE A 219 14.90 -3.03 19.69
CA ILE A 219 14.10 -2.40 18.63
C ILE A 219 14.20 -3.18 17.31
N SER A 220 15.37 -3.77 17.02
CA SER A 220 15.64 -4.55 15.81
C SER A 220 14.81 -5.82 15.68
N LYS A 221 14.39 -6.42 16.80
CA LYS A 221 13.63 -7.67 16.84
C LYS A 221 12.20 -7.47 17.33
N LEU A 222 11.78 -6.21 17.47
CA LEU A 222 10.48 -5.87 18.05
C LEU A 222 9.33 -6.44 17.24
N TYR A 223 9.48 -6.50 15.91
CA TYR A 223 8.50 -7.09 15.00
C TYR A 223 8.13 -8.55 15.33
N LEU A 224 9.06 -9.33 15.91
CA LEU A 224 8.83 -10.73 16.27
C LEU A 224 7.79 -10.91 17.38
N THR A 225 7.49 -9.85 18.14
CA THR A 225 6.50 -9.91 19.22
C THR A 225 5.06 -9.74 18.73
N GLY A 226 4.86 -9.42 17.44
CA GLY A 226 3.54 -9.12 16.89
C GLY A 226 3.07 -7.68 17.10
N LEU A 227 3.92 -6.80 17.63
CA LEU A 227 3.58 -5.41 17.99
C LEU A 227 2.82 -4.65 16.89
N PHE A 228 3.33 -4.68 15.67
CA PHE A 228 2.72 -3.94 14.55
C PHE A 228 1.35 -4.51 14.17
N TYR A 229 1.16 -5.82 14.27
CA TYR A 229 -0.12 -6.46 14.01
C TYR A 229 -1.14 -6.09 15.09
N PHE A 230 -0.79 -6.27 16.36
CA PHE A 230 -1.72 -6.04 17.46
C PHE A 230 -2.09 -4.56 17.59
N ALA A 231 -1.13 -3.65 17.42
CA ALA A 231 -1.38 -2.22 17.49
C ALA A 231 -2.22 -1.71 16.31
N LEU A 232 -2.05 -2.24 15.09
CA LEU A 232 -2.88 -1.86 13.94
C LEU A 232 -4.32 -2.39 14.02
N MET A 233 -4.56 -3.46 14.78
CA MET A 233 -5.92 -3.95 15.04
C MET A 233 -6.73 -3.03 15.96
N TYR A 234 -6.09 -2.05 16.61
CA TYR A 234 -6.77 -1.14 17.51
C TYR A 234 -7.69 -0.17 16.76
N SER A 235 -8.99 -0.22 17.07
CA SER A 235 -10.04 0.57 16.42
C SER A 235 -10.34 1.91 17.11
N GLY A 236 -9.79 2.18 18.29
CA GLY A 236 -10.03 3.43 19.02
C GLY A 236 -9.43 4.67 18.35
N SER A 237 -9.78 5.85 18.88
CA SER A 237 -9.36 7.17 18.35
C SER A 237 -8.07 7.72 19.00
N ASN A 238 -7.71 7.22 20.17
CA ASN A 238 -6.53 7.56 20.96
C ASN A 238 -5.25 6.87 20.45
N ILE A 239 -4.99 6.97 19.14
CA ILE A 239 -3.88 6.29 18.48
C ILE A 239 -2.54 7.04 18.54
N MET A 240 -2.51 8.28 19.07
CA MET A 240 -1.32 9.12 19.04
C MET A 240 -0.07 8.41 19.64
N PRO A 241 -0.14 7.75 20.80
CA PRO A 241 1.01 7.00 21.33
C PRO A 241 1.46 5.83 20.43
N ILE A 242 0.52 5.20 19.71
CA ILE A 242 0.83 4.15 18.73
C ILE A 242 1.52 4.75 17.51
N ALA A 243 1.06 5.92 17.04
CA ALA A 243 1.69 6.63 15.94
C ALA A 243 3.14 7.04 16.26
N GLU A 244 3.38 7.53 17.48
CA GLU A 244 4.74 7.83 17.99
C GLU A 244 5.62 6.57 18.02
N LEU A 245 5.04 5.45 18.47
CA LEU A 245 5.71 4.15 18.50
C LEU A 245 6.08 3.66 17.12
N PHE A 246 5.16 3.77 16.15
CA PHE A 246 5.44 3.43 14.77
C PHE A 246 6.52 4.33 14.18
N HIS A 247 6.43 5.66 14.37
CA HIS A 247 7.41 6.62 13.86
C HIS A 247 8.83 6.30 14.34
N CYS A 248 8.98 5.91 15.61
CA CYS A 248 10.29 5.60 16.19
C CYS A 248 10.82 4.20 15.83
N SER A 249 9.94 3.23 15.57
CA SER A 249 10.32 1.81 15.47
C SER A 249 10.32 1.23 14.07
N HIS A 250 9.48 1.71 13.16
CA HIS A 250 9.16 0.97 11.94
C HIS A 250 10.37 0.75 11.00
N LYS A 251 11.30 1.71 10.92
CA LYS A 251 12.56 1.64 10.13
C LYS A 251 13.73 0.95 10.84
N MET A 252 13.60 0.70 12.14
CA MET A 252 14.68 0.20 12.99
C MET A 252 14.62 -1.32 13.18
N GLN A 253 13.87 -2.02 12.34
CA GLN A 253 13.72 -3.47 12.40
C GLN A 253 14.84 -4.15 11.61
N ALA A 254 15.32 -5.30 12.10
CA ALA A 254 16.19 -6.21 11.34
C ALA A 254 15.42 -6.99 10.27
N PHE A 255 14.14 -6.65 10.06
CA PHE A 255 13.31 -7.14 8.99
C PHE A 255 13.99 -6.85 7.64
N ARG A 256 14.22 -7.90 6.85
CA ARG A 256 14.65 -7.78 5.45
C ARG A 256 13.54 -8.35 4.58
N SER A 257 12.89 -7.49 3.81
CA SER A 257 12.00 -7.95 2.74
C SER A 257 12.78 -8.88 1.80
N VAL A 258 12.10 -9.91 1.29
CA VAL A 258 12.62 -11.00 0.44
C VAL A 258 13.45 -10.49 -0.75
N LYS A 259 13.18 -9.28 -1.24
CA LYS A 259 13.97 -8.66 -2.31
C LYS A 259 15.17 -7.93 -1.70
N ASN A 260 16.38 -8.45 -1.91
CA ASN A 260 17.69 -7.88 -1.52
C ASN A 260 18.03 -6.54 -2.23
N VAL A 261 17.07 -5.63 -2.39
CA VAL A 261 17.30 -4.27 -2.86
C VAL A 261 17.14 -3.36 -1.64
N ASP A 262 18.18 -2.57 -1.36
CA ASP A 262 18.25 -1.58 -0.28
C ASP A 262 17.27 -0.42 -0.54
N THR A 263 15.97 -0.71 -0.45
CA THR A 263 14.87 0.24 -0.63
C THR A 263 14.23 0.54 0.72
N VAL A 264 13.60 1.71 0.87
CA VAL A 264 12.86 2.06 2.11
C VAL A 264 11.80 0.99 2.42
N ALA A 265 11.19 0.42 1.38
CA ALA A 265 10.27 -0.71 1.44
C ALA A 265 10.85 -1.97 2.09
N SER A 266 12.17 -2.21 2.00
CA SER A 266 12.80 -3.38 2.60
C SER A 266 13.18 -3.22 4.07
N ARG A 267 13.09 -1.99 4.61
CA ARG A 267 13.47 -1.65 5.99
C ARG A 267 12.30 -1.45 6.96
N SER A 268 11.07 -1.33 6.43
CA SER A 268 9.87 -1.04 7.21
C SER A 268 8.87 -2.20 7.15
N ILE A 269 8.58 -2.82 8.30
CA ILE A 269 7.53 -3.85 8.41
C ILE A 269 6.14 -3.31 8.06
N LEU A 270 5.91 -2.00 8.22
CA LEU A 270 4.64 -1.39 7.86
C LEU A 270 4.37 -1.42 6.36
N TYR A 271 5.39 -1.64 5.51
CA TYR A 271 5.25 -1.66 4.06
C TYR A 271 4.44 -2.85 3.51
N SER A 272 4.39 -3.96 4.24
CA SER A 272 3.48 -5.07 3.89
C SER A 272 2.05 -4.83 4.38
N LEU A 273 1.84 -3.86 5.29
CA LEU A 273 0.57 -3.67 6.00
C LEU A 273 -0.18 -2.43 5.55
N LEU A 274 0.49 -1.31 5.30
CA LEU A 274 -0.12 -0.02 5.02
C LEU A 274 0.22 0.47 3.60
N PRO A 275 -0.65 1.29 2.99
CA PRO A 275 -0.32 1.98 1.75
C PRO A 275 0.92 2.87 1.87
N GLU A 276 1.63 3.04 0.76
CA GLU A 276 2.86 3.82 0.66
C GLU A 276 2.66 5.27 1.13
N ALA A 277 1.52 5.89 0.80
CA ALA A 277 1.19 7.25 1.24
C ALA A 277 1.12 7.39 2.77
N ALA A 278 0.56 6.39 3.47
CA ALA A 278 0.45 6.43 4.93
C ALA A 278 1.84 6.34 5.59
N ILE A 279 2.72 5.52 5.03
CA ILE A 279 4.11 5.37 5.49
C ILE A 279 4.90 6.64 5.19
N PHE A 280 4.76 7.19 3.98
CA PHE A 280 5.38 8.45 3.60
C PHE A 280 4.97 9.58 4.56
N CYS A 281 3.69 9.65 4.93
CA CYS A 281 3.20 10.61 5.90
C CYS A 281 3.85 10.42 7.27
N LEU A 282 3.89 9.18 7.77
CA LEU A 282 4.52 8.87 9.05
C LEU A 282 5.99 9.31 9.06
N GLU A 283 6.71 9.14 7.95
CA GLU A 283 8.12 9.47 7.85
C GLU A 283 8.39 10.98 7.76
N ASN A 284 7.65 11.69 6.92
CA ASN A 284 7.96 13.08 6.56
C ASN A 284 7.15 14.12 7.35
N TYR A 285 5.91 13.80 7.72
CA TYR A 285 5.01 14.70 8.46
C TYR A 285 4.84 14.30 9.93
N GLY A 286 5.37 13.15 10.34
CA GLY A 286 5.42 12.70 11.73
C GLY A 286 4.14 12.03 12.25
N ALA A 287 4.20 11.62 13.52
CA ALA A 287 3.15 10.84 14.18
C ALA A 287 1.79 11.53 14.23
N GLU A 288 1.75 12.85 14.44
CA GLU A 288 0.49 13.60 14.56
C GLU A 288 -0.30 13.63 13.24
N LYS A 289 0.39 13.91 12.13
CA LYS A 289 -0.25 13.91 10.80
C LYS A 289 -0.68 12.49 10.42
N TYR A 290 0.15 11.48 10.70
CA TYR A 290 -0.23 10.08 10.51
C TYR A 290 -1.50 9.72 11.28
N ALA A 291 -1.61 10.12 12.55
CA ALA A 291 -2.79 9.82 13.36
C ALA A 291 -4.06 10.46 12.77
N LYS A 292 -3.96 11.71 12.28
CA LYS A 292 -5.07 12.39 11.59
C LYS A 292 -5.48 11.64 10.31
N ILE A 293 -4.51 11.17 9.52
CA ILE A 293 -4.79 10.39 8.30
C ILE A 293 -5.47 9.07 8.66
N PHE A 294 -4.90 8.31 9.59
CA PHE A 294 -5.35 6.96 9.91
C PHE A 294 -6.80 6.91 10.42
N LEU A 295 -7.25 7.96 11.12
CA LEU A 295 -8.62 8.10 11.61
C LEU A 295 -9.58 8.81 10.64
N GLY A 296 -9.07 9.46 9.60
CA GLY A 296 -9.87 10.28 8.70
C GLY A 296 -10.26 9.57 7.41
N GLU A 297 -10.96 10.32 6.56
CA GLU A 297 -11.43 9.91 5.24
C GLU A 297 -10.78 10.81 4.19
N PHE A 298 -10.00 10.21 3.30
CA PHE A 298 -9.21 10.90 2.29
C PHE A 298 -9.33 10.17 0.96
N ASP A 299 -9.69 10.93 -0.07
CA ASP A 299 -9.63 10.50 -1.47
C ASP A 299 -9.17 11.71 -2.29
N ASN A 300 -7.85 11.90 -2.33
CA ASN A 300 -7.20 12.99 -3.05
C ASN A 300 -5.88 12.50 -3.67
N PRO A 301 -5.20 13.32 -4.49
CA PRO A 301 -3.96 12.92 -5.14
C PRO A 301 -2.81 12.53 -4.19
N GLU A 302 -2.77 12.97 -2.93
CA GLU A 302 -1.69 12.61 -2.01
C GLU A 302 -2.03 11.38 -1.15
N ILE A 303 -3.30 11.26 -0.76
CA ILE A 303 -3.77 10.29 0.23
C ILE A 303 -5.10 9.71 -0.23
N ILE A 304 -5.11 8.39 -0.36
CA ILE A 304 -6.30 7.56 -0.51
C ILE A 304 -6.32 6.64 0.72
N TRP A 305 -7.18 6.95 1.67
CA TRP A 305 -7.37 6.20 2.90
C TRP A 305 -8.75 6.45 3.47
N ASN A 306 -9.51 5.39 3.73
CA ASN A 306 -10.88 5.49 4.23
C ASN A 306 -11.17 4.42 5.29
N SER A 307 -12.30 4.53 5.96
CA SER A 307 -12.75 3.56 6.97
C SER A 307 -12.86 2.13 6.42
N GLU A 308 -13.15 1.98 5.13
CA GLU A 308 -13.22 0.66 4.48
C GLU A 308 -11.83 0.01 4.36
N MET A 309 -10.82 0.77 3.93
CA MET A 309 -9.42 0.32 3.89
C MET A 309 -8.90 -0.01 5.29
N ARG A 310 -9.23 0.83 6.29
CA ARG A 310 -8.90 0.55 7.69
C ARG A 310 -9.54 -0.75 8.18
N ARG A 311 -10.82 -0.95 7.88
CA ARG A 311 -11.56 -2.19 8.18
C ARG A 311 -10.95 -3.39 7.48
N TYR A 312 -10.60 -3.25 6.20
CA TYR A 312 -9.94 -4.30 5.41
C TYR A 312 -8.60 -4.71 6.02
N LEU A 313 -7.77 -3.74 6.40
CA LEU A 313 -6.50 -3.96 7.11
C LEU A 313 -6.72 -4.76 8.40
N ILE A 314 -7.58 -4.26 9.28
CA ILE A 314 -7.83 -4.91 10.57
C ILE A 314 -8.36 -6.33 10.35
N GLY A 315 -9.25 -6.55 9.36
CA GLY A 315 -9.79 -7.87 9.04
C GLY A 315 -8.73 -8.85 8.54
N LYS A 316 -7.79 -8.40 7.70
CA LYS A 316 -6.67 -9.22 7.23
C LYS A 316 -5.72 -9.59 8.37
N ILE A 317 -5.39 -8.64 9.25
CA ILE A 317 -4.55 -8.92 10.41
C ILE A 317 -5.28 -9.84 11.41
N ALA A 318 -6.56 -9.58 11.69
CA ALA A 318 -7.36 -10.42 12.59
C ALA A 318 -7.42 -11.88 12.12
N ALA A 319 -7.63 -12.11 10.82
CA ALA A 319 -7.60 -13.45 10.22
C ALA A 319 -6.20 -14.09 10.24
N HIS A 320 -5.13 -13.29 10.32
CA HIS A 320 -3.76 -13.79 10.44
C HIS A 320 -3.41 -14.19 11.88
N VAL A 321 -3.88 -13.43 12.87
CA VAL A 321 -3.56 -13.67 14.30
C VAL A 321 -4.64 -14.48 15.03
N CYS A 322 -5.72 -14.89 14.34
CA CYS A 322 -6.89 -15.50 14.97
C CYS A 322 -6.52 -16.70 15.86
N ASP A 323 -5.72 -17.63 15.33
CA ASP A 323 -5.22 -18.82 16.04
C ASP A 323 -4.53 -18.48 17.37
N PHE A 324 -3.88 -17.32 17.45
CA PHE A 324 -3.25 -16.87 18.69
C PHE A 324 -4.24 -16.15 19.61
N THR A 325 -5.06 -15.24 19.08
CA THR A 325 -6.00 -14.42 19.88
C THR A 325 -7.04 -15.24 20.65
N VAL A 326 -7.34 -16.45 20.17
CA VAL A 326 -8.31 -17.36 20.77
C VAL A 326 -7.69 -18.24 21.86
N ARG A 327 -6.37 -18.42 21.83
CA ARG A 327 -5.60 -19.15 22.85
C ARG A 327 -5.34 -18.29 24.09
N LEU A 328 -5.26 -16.97 23.91
CA LEU A 328 -4.84 -16.03 24.95
C LEU A 328 -5.78 -15.97 26.18
N PRO A 329 -7.13 -16.02 26.05
CA PRO A 329 -8.03 -16.14 27.21
C PRO A 329 -7.89 -17.50 27.92
N SER A 330 -7.61 -18.58 27.17
CA SER A 330 -7.33 -19.89 27.76
C SER A 330 -5.98 -19.90 28.49
N ASN A 331 -4.93 -19.31 27.92
CA ASN A 331 -3.57 -19.30 28.46
C ASN A 331 -2.94 -17.92 28.29
N VAL A 332 -2.93 -17.11 29.35
CA VAL A 332 -2.37 -15.74 29.33
C VAL A 332 -0.84 -15.71 29.19
N LYS A 333 -0.18 -16.88 29.32
CA LYS A 333 1.26 -17.07 29.10
C LYS A 333 1.62 -17.53 27.70
N ALA A 334 0.63 -17.77 26.84
CA ALA A 334 0.89 -18.14 25.46
C ALA A 334 1.74 -17.05 24.76
N LEU A 335 2.80 -17.46 24.08
CA LEU A 335 3.65 -16.55 23.32
C LEU A 335 3.25 -16.55 21.85
N TYR A 336 3.08 -15.34 21.29
CA TYR A 336 2.87 -15.19 19.86
C TYR A 336 4.10 -15.66 19.10
N GLN A 337 3.87 -16.52 18.10
CA GLN A 337 4.91 -16.94 17.18
C GLN A 337 4.80 -16.12 15.91
N TYR A 338 5.80 -15.27 15.67
CA TYR A 338 5.82 -14.41 14.49
C TYR A 338 5.72 -15.22 13.21
N CYS A 339 4.78 -14.80 12.37
CA CYS A 339 4.69 -15.20 10.98
C CYS A 339 4.60 -13.94 10.12
N PRO A 340 5.40 -13.82 9.05
CA PRO A 340 5.32 -12.68 8.15
C PRO A 340 3.99 -12.71 7.37
N LEU A 341 3.30 -11.57 7.36
CA LEU A 341 2.10 -11.35 6.57
C LEU A 341 2.52 -10.85 5.18
N PRO A 342 2.04 -11.49 4.09
CA PRO A 342 2.21 -11.02 2.72
C PRO A 342 1.64 -9.61 2.51
N LYS A 343 2.12 -8.90 1.48
CA LYS A 343 1.69 -7.52 1.22
C LYS A 343 0.17 -7.44 1.04
N ILE A 344 -0.48 -6.58 1.82
CA ILE A 344 -1.91 -6.32 1.72
C ILE A 344 -2.18 -5.48 0.46
N THR A 345 -2.88 -6.05 -0.49
CA THR A 345 -3.36 -5.35 -1.69
C THR A 345 -4.75 -4.78 -1.44
N TYR A 346 -4.89 -3.45 -1.45
CA TYR A 346 -6.15 -2.76 -1.24
C TYR A 346 -6.95 -2.65 -2.54
N PRO A 347 -8.24 -3.07 -2.56
CA PRO A 347 -9.10 -2.90 -3.73
C PRO A 347 -9.22 -1.44 -4.20
N GLN A 348 -9.24 -0.49 -3.26
CA GLN A 348 -9.33 0.94 -3.55
C GLN A 348 -8.09 1.50 -4.26
N LEU A 349 -6.96 0.79 -4.18
CA LEU A 349 -5.69 1.17 -4.83
C LEU A 349 -5.41 0.30 -6.07
N GLU A 350 -6.41 -0.43 -6.56
CA GLU A 350 -6.26 -1.25 -7.76
C GLU A 350 -5.93 -0.37 -8.98
N ASN A 351 -4.90 -0.78 -9.73
CA ASN A 351 -4.33 -0.04 -10.86
C ASN A 351 -3.86 1.40 -10.51
N GLU A 352 -3.73 1.73 -9.24
CA GLU A 352 -3.18 2.99 -8.77
C GLU A 352 -1.64 2.91 -8.74
N VAL A 353 -0.97 4.01 -9.08
CA VAL A 353 0.50 4.12 -9.00
C VAL A 353 0.83 5.24 -8.03
N PHE A 354 1.44 4.89 -6.90
CA PHE A 354 2.00 5.87 -5.97
C PHE A 354 3.41 6.25 -6.41
N CYS A 355 3.61 7.51 -6.79
CA CYS A 355 4.87 8.05 -7.30
C CYS A 355 5.21 9.39 -6.63
N HIS A 356 6.44 9.51 -6.15
CA HIS A 356 6.92 10.64 -5.34
C HIS A 356 6.09 10.84 -4.05
N ILE A 357 4.98 11.59 -4.13
CA ILE A 357 4.02 11.79 -3.05
C ILE A 357 2.56 11.66 -3.52
N TYR A 358 2.34 11.27 -4.78
CA TYR A 358 1.03 11.30 -5.42
C TYR A 358 0.59 9.94 -5.95
N TYR A 359 -0.70 9.67 -5.80
CA TYR A 359 -1.46 8.68 -6.56
C TYR A 359 -1.77 9.24 -7.94
N LEU A 360 -1.11 8.68 -8.96
CA LEU A 360 -1.05 9.26 -10.30
C LEU A 360 -2.42 9.32 -10.99
N ARG A 361 -3.34 8.39 -10.73
CA ARG A 361 -4.67 8.43 -11.32
C ARG A 361 -5.47 9.62 -10.79
N ASN A 362 -5.50 9.80 -9.47
CA ASN A 362 -6.16 10.95 -8.86
C ASN A 362 -5.49 12.25 -9.29
N LEU A 363 -4.15 12.29 -9.38
CA LEU A 363 -3.43 13.47 -9.87
C LEU A 363 -3.78 13.81 -11.33
N CYS A 364 -3.98 12.79 -12.19
CA CYS A 364 -4.35 12.97 -13.59
C CYS A 364 -5.84 13.28 -13.81
N ASP A 365 -6.68 13.14 -12.78
CA ASP A 365 -8.12 13.45 -12.87
C ASP A 365 -8.35 14.95 -12.63
N ARG A 366 -8.25 15.73 -13.71
CA ARG A 366 -8.50 17.18 -13.69
C ARG A 366 -9.97 17.56 -13.59
N ASN A 367 -10.90 16.61 -13.76
CA ASN A 367 -12.32 16.87 -13.54
C ASN A 367 -12.62 16.92 -12.05
N ARG A 368 -12.01 16.02 -11.26
CA ARG A 368 -12.14 16.02 -9.79
C ARG A 368 -11.19 16.99 -9.10
N PHE A 369 -9.98 17.16 -9.61
CA PHE A 369 -8.93 17.96 -8.97
C PHE A 369 -8.32 19.01 -9.94
N PRO A 370 -9.10 20.01 -10.38
CA PRO A 370 -8.65 20.97 -11.39
C PRO A 370 -7.45 21.79 -10.93
N GLU A 371 -7.46 22.27 -9.68
CA GLU A 371 -6.47 23.21 -9.13
C GLU A 371 -5.29 22.55 -8.40
N TRP A 372 -5.13 21.21 -8.49
CA TRP A 372 -4.06 20.52 -7.76
C TRP A 372 -2.69 20.77 -8.39
N ILE A 373 -1.78 21.39 -7.64
CA ILE A 373 -0.42 21.75 -8.07
C ILE A 373 0.56 20.66 -7.68
N ILE A 374 1.57 20.43 -8.51
CA ILE A 374 2.65 19.48 -8.24
C ILE A 374 3.74 20.19 -7.44
N ILE A 375 3.99 19.73 -6.21
CA ILE A 375 5.08 20.19 -5.36
C ILE A 375 6.38 19.53 -5.85
N ASN A 376 7.48 20.29 -5.89
CA ASN A 376 8.79 19.84 -6.37
C ASN A 376 8.74 19.14 -7.75
N PRO A 377 8.31 19.85 -8.81
CA PRO A 377 8.01 19.25 -10.12
C PRO A 377 9.20 18.50 -10.75
N VAL A 378 10.44 18.90 -10.47
CA VAL A 378 11.65 18.22 -10.95
C VAL A 378 11.84 16.85 -10.28
N GLU A 379 11.70 16.78 -8.95
CA GLU A 379 11.81 15.52 -8.19
C GLU A 379 10.67 14.56 -8.54
N PHE A 380 9.47 15.12 -8.75
CA PHE A 380 8.32 14.38 -9.24
C PHE A 380 8.59 13.77 -10.62
N LEU A 381 9.08 14.55 -11.58
CA LEU A 381 9.41 14.06 -12.93
C LEU A 381 10.47 12.95 -12.88
N GLN A 382 11.51 13.11 -12.08
CA GLN A 382 12.54 12.08 -11.87
C GLN A 382 11.95 10.78 -11.30
N SER A 383 11.05 10.89 -10.32
CA SER A 383 10.37 9.74 -9.73
C SER A 383 9.43 9.04 -10.73
N CYS A 384 8.68 9.81 -11.53
CA CYS A 384 7.83 9.27 -12.59
C CYS A 384 8.65 8.54 -13.65
N MET A 385 9.79 9.11 -14.05
CA MET A 385 10.71 8.47 -15.00
C MET A 385 11.28 7.15 -14.45
N ALA A 386 11.67 7.11 -13.17
CA ALA A 386 12.16 5.90 -12.54
C ALA A 386 11.06 4.83 -12.43
N THR A 387 9.84 5.23 -12.07
CA THR A 387 8.68 4.34 -11.98
C THR A 387 8.31 3.77 -13.34
N TRP A 388 8.28 4.60 -14.38
CA TRP A 388 8.01 4.16 -15.75
C TRP A 388 9.05 3.15 -16.24
N LYS A 389 10.34 3.42 -16.05
CA LYS A 389 11.42 2.46 -16.37
C LYS A 389 11.23 1.13 -15.65
N ALA A 390 10.94 1.18 -14.34
CA ALA A 390 10.73 -0.03 -13.55
C ALA A 390 9.52 -0.85 -14.02
N GLU A 391 8.43 -0.20 -14.46
CA GLU A 391 7.27 -0.91 -15.03
C GLU A 391 7.58 -1.55 -16.39
N VAL A 392 8.37 -0.89 -17.25
CA VAL A 392 8.81 -1.46 -18.54
C VAL A 392 9.79 -2.63 -18.35
N GLU A 393 10.65 -2.56 -17.34
CA GLU A 393 11.65 -3.60 -17.04
C GLU A 393 11.08 -4.79 -16.23
N LYS A 394 9.80 -4.74 -15.81
CA LYS A 394 9.17 -5.85 -15.08
C LYS A 394 9.12 -7.10 -15.97
N LYS A 395 9.90 -8.11 -15.59
CA LYS A 395 9.86 -9.45 -16.19
C LYS A 395 8.59 -10.19 -15.78
N THR A 396 8.14 -11.10 -16.64
CA THR A 396 7.05 -12.06 -16.35
C THR A 396 7.30 -12.83 -15.04
N PRO A 397 6.23 -13.30 -14.36
CA PRO A 397 6.35 -14.03 -13.10
C PRO A 397 7.41 -15.14 -13.16
N GLN A 398 8.24 -15.25 -12.11
CA GLN A 398 9.32 -16.23 -12.05
C GLN A 398 8.85 -17.68 -11.96
N MET A 399 7.59 -17.92 -11.58
CA MET A 399 7.00 -19.26 -11.44
C MET A 399 5.58 -19.28 -12.01
N SER A 400 5.20 -20.44 -12.52
CA SER A 400 3.85 -20.72 -13.04
C SER A 400 2.85 -21.00 -11.91
N ILE A 401 1.55 -20.90 -12.21
CA ILE A 401 0.49 -21.19 -11.22
C ILE A 401 0.58 -22.64 -10.72
N THR A 402 0.97 -23.57 -11.60
CA THR A 402 1.19 -24.98 -11.25
C THR A 402 2.36 -25.16 -10.28
N GLU A 403 3.49 -24.51 -10.53
CA GLU A 403 4.65 -24.52 -9.61
C GLU A 403 4.33 -23.86 -8.27
N ALA A 404 3.49 -22.82 -8.27
CA ALA A 404 3.04 -22.16 -7.05
C ALA A 404 2.16 -23.09 -6.18
N CYS A 405 1.25 -23.85 -6.79
CA CYS A 405 0.46 -24.87 -6.11
C CYS A 405 1.34 -25.99 -5.52
N GLU A 406 2.31 -26.48 -6.29
CA GLU A 406 3.28 -27.50 -5.84
C GLU A 406 4.12 -27.01 -4.66
N THR A 407 4.59 -25.75 -4.72
CA THR A 407 5.39 -25.13 -3.66
C THR A 407 4.62 -25.02 -2.34
N LEU A 408 3.30 -24.85 -2.40
CA LEU A 408 2.40 -24.78 -1.25
C LEU A 408 1.82 -26.14 -0.85
N GLU A 409 2.21 -27.23 -1.52
CA GLU A 409 1.71 -28.59 -1.28
C GLU A 409 0.17 -28.67 -1.42
N LEU A 410 -0.41 -27.95 -2.40
CA LEU A 410 -1.86 -27.87 -2.64
C LEU A 410 -2.24 -28.29 -4.07
N ASN A 411 -3.44 -28.83 -4.24
CA ASN A 411 -4.00 -29.08 -5.57
C ASN A 411 -4.66 -27.81 -6.12
N TYR A 412 -4.69 -27.67 -7.45
CA TYR A 412 -5.31 -26.53 -8.12
C TYR A 412 -6.82 -26.37 -7.79
N GLU A 413 -7.53 -27.48 -7.58
CA GLU A 413 -8.95 -27.48 -7.20
C GLU A 413 -9.16 -26.94 -5.77
N ASP A 414 -8.26 -27.24 -4.85
CA ASP A 414 -8.32 -26.76 -3.45
C ASP A 414 -8.09 -25.24 -3.38
N VAL A 415 -7.21 -24.73 -4.23
CA VAL A 415 -6.90 -23.28 -4.35
C VAL A 415 -8.09 -22.50 -4.91
N CYS A 416 -8.81 -23.04 -5.90
CA CYS A 416 -9.97 -22.40 -6.48
C CYS A 416 -11.18 -22.36 -5.53
N ASN A 417 -11.31 -23.36 -4.66
CA ASN A 417 -12.48 -23.53 -3.79
C ASN A 417 -12.37 -22.84 -2.43
N ASP A 418 -11.20 -22.82 -1.80
CA ASP A 418 -11.03 -22.27 -0.44
C ASP A 418 -9.65 -21.62 -0.20
N MET A 419 -9.62 -20.29 -0.23
CA MET A 419 -8.41 -19.49 0.06
C MET A 419 -7.90 -19.63 1.50
N SER A 420 -8.70 -20.18 2.43
CA SER A 420 -8.25 -20.51 3.77
C SER A 420 -7.24 -21.66 3.76
N LEU A 421 -7.32 -22.58 2.79
CA LEU A 421 -6.37 -23.68 2.61
C LEU A 421 -5.02 -23.17 2.14
N VAL A 422 -5.01 -22.26 1.14
CA VAL A 422 -3.81 -21.57 0.66
C VAL A 422 -3.09 -20.85 1.79
N ARG A 423 -3.86 -20.13 2.60
CA ARG A 423 -3.37 -19.40 3.78
C ARG A 423 -2.80 -20.34 4.84
N LYS A 424 -3.50 -21.41 5.19
CA LYS A 424 -3.04 -22.41 6.19
C LYS A 424 -1.79 -23.15 5.73
N ALA A 425 -1.73 -23.57 4.48
CA ALA A 425 -0.58 -24.26 3.89
C ALA A 425 0.65 -23.35 3.87
N TYR A 426 0.48 -22.11 3.39
CA TYR A 426 1.52 -21.09 3.45
C TYR A 426 2.01 -20.89 4.87
N TYR A 427 1.14 -20.70 5.86
CA TYR A 427 1.58 -20.47 7.24
C TYR A 427 2.33 -21.66 7.84
N LYS A 428 1.86 -22.88 7.61
CA LYS A 428 2.52 -24.10 8.09
C LYS A 428 3.94 -24.21 7.55
N LEU A 429 4.11 -23.95 6.26
CA LEU A 429 5.40 -24.04 5.57
C LEU A 429 6.30 -22.82 5.85
N ALA A 430 5.73 -21.62 5.93
CA ALA A 430 6.42 -20.38 6.30
C ALA A 430 7.02 -20.47 7.70
N GLN A 431 6.30 -21.05 8.67
CA GLN A 431 6.83 -21.32 10.01
C GLN A 431 7.97 -22.33 10.00
N LYS A 432 7.92 -23.33 9.12
CA LYS A 432 8.95 -24.37 8.97
C LYS A 432 10.23 -23.83 8.33
N TYR A 433 10.12 -23.02 7.27
CA TYR A 433 11.27 -22.55 6.50
C TYR A 433 11.77 -21.15 6.88
N HIS A 434 11.22 -20.55 7.95
CA HIS A 434 11.57 -19.18 8.35
C HIS A 434 13.10 -18.98 8.51
N PRO A 435 13.69 -17.94 7.89
CA PRO A 435 15.15 -17.75 7.84
C PRO A 435 15.80 -17.60 9.23
N ASP A 436 15.08 -17.05 10.22
CA ASP A 436 15.59 -16.93 11.60
C ASP A 436 15.64 -18.28 12.35
N LYS A 437 14.80 -19.26 11.99
CA LYS A 437 14.78 -20.59 12.60
C LYS A 437 15.64 -21.59 11.84
N ASN A 438 15.74 -21.41 10.52
CA ASN A 438 16.49 -22.25 9.61
C ASN A 438 17.36 -21.39 8.68
N PRO A 439 18.68 -21.26 8.97
CA PRO A 439 19.60 -20.47 8.16
C PRO A 439 19.66 -20.88 6.68
N HIS A 440 19.38 -22.15 6.38
CA HIS A 440 19.31 -22.71 5.02
C HIS A 440 17.89 -22.69 4.41
N GLY A 441 16.86 -22.30 5.18
CA GLY A 441 15.46 -22.29 4.74
C GLY A 441 15.07 -21.06 3.92
N ARG A 442 15.96 -20.06 3.83
CA ARG A 442 15.66 -18.77 3.21
C ARG A 442 15.19 -18.90 1.75
N GLU A 443 15.89 -19.66 0.92
CA GLU A 443 15.53 -19.81 -0.49
C GLU A 443 14.14 -20.46 -0.65
N GLN A 444 13.83 -21.46 0.19
CA GLN A 444 12.52 -22.12 0.19
C GLN A 444 11.41 -21.19 0.67
N PHE A 445 11.70 -20.38 1.68
CA PHE A 445 10.80 -19.36 2.20
C PHE A 445 10.49 -18.27 1.15
N GLU A 446 11.50 -17.83 0.40
CA GLU A 446 11.34 -16.87 -0.70
C GLU A 446 10.45 -17.44 -1.82
N LYS A 447 10.69 -18.70 -2.22
CA LYS A 447 9.81 -19.43 -3.16
C LYS A 447 8.38 -19.53 -2.65
N LEU A 448 8.19 -19.81 -1.36
CA LEU A 448 6.88 -19.88 -0.72
C LEU A 448 6.11 -18.55 -0.75
N ASN A 449 6.81 -17.44 -0.46
CA ASN A 449 6.21 -16.11 -0.55
C ASN A 449 5.79 -15.78 -1.98
N CYS A 450 6.65 -16.06 -2.95
CA CYS A 450 6.32 -15.85 -4.36
C CYS A 450 5.13 -16.71 -4.81
N ALA A 451 5.07 -17.98 -4.40
CA ALA A 451 3.96 -18.87 -4.69
C ALA A 451 2.65 -18.35 -4.10
N TYR A 452 2.67 -17.93 -2.83
CA TYR A 452 1.48 -17.39 -2.17
C TYR A 452 1.02 -16.07 -2.81
N GLU A 453 1.93 -15.13 -3.06
CA GLU A 453 1.61 -13.87 -3.74
C GLU A 453 0.96 -14.13 -5.10
N LEU A 454 1.50 -15.07 -5.88
CA LEU A 454 0.95 -15.44 -7.18
C LEU A 454 -0.42 -16.09 -7.06
N LEU A 455 -0.66 -17.02 -6.14
CA LEU A 455 -1.99 -17.62 -6.01
C LEU A 455 -3.04 -16.61 -5.53
N VAL A 456 -2.66 -15.67 -4.67
CA VAL A 456 -3.56 -14.58 -4.22
C VAL A 456 -3.82 -13.55 -5.32
N SER A 457 -2.83 -13.23 -6.17
CA SER A 457 -3.00 -12.30 -7.29
C SER A 457 -3.70 -12.96 -8.48
N SER A 458 -3.46 -14.23 -8.76
CA SER A 458 -3.99 -14.95 -9.94
C SER A 458 -5.52 -15.08 -9.94
N GLN A 459 -6.20 -15.00 -8.78
CA GLN A 459 -7.66 -14.92 -8.75
C GLN A 459 -8.22 -13.58 -9.24
N ARG A 460 -7.41 -12.52 -9.30
CA ARG A 460 -7.80 -11.21 -9.87
C ARG A 460 -7.26 -11.01 -11.29
N ASP A 461 -6.16 -11.67 -11.63
CA ASP A 461 -5.39 -11.41 -12.85
C ASP A 461 -5.43 -12.59 -13.85
N LEU A 462 -6.52 -12.68 -14.62
CA LEU A 462 -6.49 -13.30 -15.96
C LEU A 462 -6.04 -12.30 -17.05
N SER A 463 -5.77 -11.04 -16.69
CA SER A 463 -5.49 -9.91 -17.62
C SER A 463 -4.21 -9.13 -17.28
N ASN A 464 -3.17 -9.80 -16.77
CA ASN A 464 -1.94 -9.17 -16.25
C ASN A 464 -1.23 -8.22 -17.24
N THR A 465 -1.46 -8.37 -18.55
CA THR A 465 -1.00 -7.43 -19.58
C THR A 465 -1.71 -6.07 -19.52
N ASP A 466 -3.02 -6.04 -19.30
CA ASP A 466 -3.81 -4.79 -19.29
C ASP A 466 -3.47 -3.87 -18.11
N SER A 467 -3.15 -4.45 -16.95
CA SER A 467 -2.80 -3.66 -15.75
C SER A 467 -1.45 -2.96 -15.88
N SER A 468 -0.45 -3.61 -16.50
CA SER A 468 0.87 -3.02 -16.77
C SER A 468 0.79 -1.86 -17.78
N VAL A 469 0.00 -2.06 -18.85
CA VAL A 469 -0.27 -1.06 -19.88
C VAL A 469 -0.92 0.19 -19.27
N GLN A 470 -1.93 0.01 -18.42
CA GLN A 470 -2.59 1.13 -17.73
C GLN A 470 -1.64 1.89 -16.80
N ARG A 471 -0.74 1.20 -16.08
CA ARG A 471 0.26 1.84 -15.21
C ARG A 471 1.27 2.66 -16.00
N ILE A 472 1.74 2.15 -17.14
CA ILE A 472 2.64 2.86 -18.05
C ILE A 472 1.95 4.11 -18.61
N ALA A 473 0.71 3.98 -19.08
CA ALA A 473 -0.09 5.11 -19.54
C ALA A 473 -0.26 6.17 -18.43
N LEU A 474 -0.56 5.77 -17.20
CA LEU A 474 -0.67 6.71 -16.07
C LEU A 474 0.64 7.46 -15.81
N CYS A 475 1.79 6.79 -15.87
CA CYS A 475 3.09 7.44 -15.72
C CYS A 475 3.33 8.49 -16.80
N MET A 476 2.95 8.22 -18.05
CA MET A 476 3.10 9.19 -19.14
C MET A 476 2.11 10.36 -19.02
N ARG A 477 0.84 10.10 -18.69
CA ARG A 477 -0.17 11.16 -18.45
C ARG A 477 0.26 12.12 -17.34
N ALA A 478 0.82 11.59 -16.25
CA ALA A 478 1.32 12.37 -15.14
C ALA A 478 2.47 13.30 -15.55
N GLN A 479 3.36 12.83 -16.43
CA GLN A 479 4.43 13.65 -16.98
C GLN A 479 3.89 14.74 -17.92
N SER A 480 2.97 14.41 -18.82
CA SER A 480 2.33 15.40 -19.71
C SER A 480 1.70 16.53 -18.90
N LEU A 481 1.04 16.16 -17.81
CA LEU A 481 0.42 17.09 -16.88
C LEU A 481 1.44 17.98 -16.15
N ALA A 482 2.58 17.41 -15.74
CA ALA A 482 3.66 18.19 -15.15
C ALA A 482 4.20 19.24 -16.14
N PHE A 483 4.46 18.84 -17.39
CA PHE A 483 4.90 19.76 -18.44
C PHE A 483 3.85 20.85 -18.74
N GLN A 484 2.56 20.50 -18.73
CA GLN A 484 1.48 21.46 -18.95
C GLN A 484 1.42 22.54 -17.84
N ILE A 485 1.54 22.15 -16.57
CA ILE A 485 1.39 23.08 -15.43
C ILE A 485 2.67 23.87 -15.17
N HIS A 486 3.83 23.21 -15.27
CA HIS A 486 5.13 23.75 -14.86
C HIS A 486 6.08 23.97 -16.05
N SER A 487 5.55 24.25 -17.24
CA SER A 487 6.34 24.50 -18.46
C SER A 487 7.51 25.46 -18.25
N PRO A 488 7.38 26.62 -17.56
CA PRO A 488 8.51 27.53 -17.34
C PRO A 488 9.67 26.91 -16.54
N ILE A 489 9.38 25.98 -15.63
CA ILE A 489 10.40 25.30 -14.81
C ILE A 489 11.14 24.27 -15.65
N PHE A 490 10.42 23.57 -16.54
CA PHE A 490 10.96 22.51 -17.37
C PHE A 490 11.67 23.00 -18.63
N ALA A 491 11.42 24.24 -19.06
CA ALA A 491 11.97 24.79 -20.30
C ALA A 491 13.52 24.85 -20.36
N GLN A 492 14.20 24.69 -19.23
CA GLN A 492 15.66 24.64 -19.13
C GLN A 492 16.25 23.21 -19.19
N TYR A 493 15.42 22.17 -19.14
CA TYR A 493 15.86 20.77 -19.05
C TYR A 493 15.49 19.96 -20.28
N LYS A 494 16.43 19.12 -20.74
CA LYS A 494 16.18 18.12 -21.79
C LYS A 494 15.36 16.97 -21.24
N TYR A 495 14.31 16.59 -21.96
CA TYR A 495 13.53 15.42 -21.63
C TYR A 495 14.32 14.13 -21.92
N SER A 496 14.59 13.35 -20.88
CA SER A 496 15.40 12.12 -20.96
C SER A 496 14.59 10.87 -21.36
N GLY A 497 13.27 11.00 -21.52
CA GLY A 497 12.38 9.86 -21.76
C GLY A 497 12.14 9.49 -23.22
N TYR A 498 12.77 10.19 -24.17
CA TYR A 498 12.49 9.99 -25.60
C TYR A 498 12.78 8.57 -26.08
N GLN A 499 13.83 7.91 -25.60
CA GLN A 499 14.11 6.52 -26.01
C GLN A 499 12.97 5.55 -25.68
N LEU A 500 12.39 5.65 -24.47
CA LEU A 500 11.24 4.83 -24.06
C LEU A 500 9.99 5.20 -24.85
N LEU A 501 9.79 6.49 -25.09
CA LEU A 501 8.64 7.01 -25.80
C LEU A 501 8.64 6.56 -27.28
N ILE A 502 9.80 6.64 -27.94
CA ILE A 502 9.99 6.20 -29.33
C ILE A 502 9.80 4.69 -29.42
N GLN A 503 10.29 3.90 -28.46
CA GLN A 503 10.05 2.45 -28.44
C GLN A 503 8.56 2.11 -28.39
N ILE A 504 7.77 2.81 -27.56
CA ILE A 504 6.31 2.61 -27.50
C ILE A 504 5.66 3.02 -28.83
N ILE A 505 6.01 4.19 -29.36
CA ILE A 505 5.46 4.67 -30.65
C ILE A 505 5.77 3.68 -31.77
N GLN A 506 7.01 3.19 -31.84
CA GLN A 506 7.43 2.23 -32.84
C GLN A 506 6.64 0.94 -32.71
N MET A 507 6.58 0.36 -31.51
CA MET A 507 5.87 -0.89 -31.22
C MET A 507 4.38 -0.82 -31.59
N GLU A 508 3.71 0.27 -31.25
CA GLU A 508 2.31 0.48 -31.60
C GLU A 508 2.13 0.77 -33.09
N SER A 509 3.03 1.53 -33.71
CA SER A 509 2.93 1.89 -35.14
C SER A 509 3.19 0.72 -36.10
N ASP A 510 4.00 -0.25 -35.65
CA ASP A 510 4.32 -1.46 -36.41
C ASP A 510 3.27 -2.57 -36.19
N ASP A 511 2.32 -2.38 -35.28
CA ASP A 511 1.25 -3.33 -35.01
C ASP A 511 0.19 -3.30 -36.12
N GLU A 512 -0.01 -4.43 -36.80
CA GLU A 512 -1.06 -4.58 -37.83
C GLU A 512 -2.47 -4.32 -37.28
N ALA A 513 -2.65 -4.47 -35.96
CA ALA A 513 -3.89 -4.24 -35.24
C ALA A 513 -4.02 -2.82 -34.64
N LEU A 514 -3.16 -1.86 -35.02
CA LEU A 514 -3.04 -0.51 -34.46
C LEU A 514 -4.39 0.19 -34.19
N PHE A 515 -5.30 0.20 -35.18
CA PHE A 515 -6.60 0.88 -35.08
C PHE A 515 -7.74 0.02 -34.51
N SER A 516 -7.46 -1.23 -34.13
CA SER A 516 -8.45 -2.14 -33.55
C SER A 516 -8.44 -2.17 -32.02
N LYS A 517 -7.41 -1.57 -31.40
CA LYS A 517 -7.23 -1.46 -29.95
C LYS A 517 -7.65 -0.07 -29.46
N ASP A 518 -7.86 0.08 -28.15
CA ASP A 518 -8.22 1.36 -27.51
C ASP A 518 -7.17 2.48 -27.72
N GLY A 519 -5.97 2.17 -28.23
CA GLY A 519 -4.93 3.15 -28.60
C GLY A 519 -4.37 3.99 -27.44
N SER A 520 -4.75 3.66 -26.20
CA SER A 520 -4.49 4.46 -25.00
C SER A 520 -3.00 4.77 -24.78
N LEU A 521 -2.11 3.81 -25.05
CA LEU A 521 -0.66 4.00 -24.97
C LEU A 521 -0.14 4.99 -26.01
N LEU A 522 -0.52 4.80 -27.27
CA LEU A 522 -0.08 5.64 -28.37
C LEU A 522 -0.56 7.09 -28.22
N ILE A 523 -1.83 7.28 -27.85
CA ILE A 523 -2.42 8.61 -27.56
C ILE A 523 -1.63 9.28 -26.43
N THR A 524 -1.36 8.55 -25.36
CA THR A 524 -0.64 9.11 -24.22
C THR A 524 0.83 9.42 -24.55
N ALA A 525 1.51 8.56 -25.29
CA ALA A 525 2.90 8.74 -25.71
C ALA A 525 3.05 9.94 -26.65
N THR A 526 2.14 10.08 -27.62
CA THR A 526 2.14 11.22 -28.55
C THR A 526 1.82 12.53 -27.84
N GLU A 527 0.86 12.56 -26.90
CA GLU A 527 0.58 13.74 -26.07
C GLU A 527 1.81 14.15 -25.24
N LEU A 528 2.51 13.20 -24.62
CA LEU A 528 3.75 13.50 -23.87
C LEU A 528 4.85 14.04 -24.78
N CYS A 529 4.98 13.49 -25.98
CA CYS A 529 5.90 14.02 -26.99
C CYS A 529 5.55 15.46 -27.37
N TYR A 530 4.27 15.73 -27.63
CA TYR A 530 3.78 17.07 -27.94
C TYR A 530 4.08 18.05 -26.81
N ARG A 531 3.73 17.73 -25.56
CA ARG A 531 3.95 18.61 -24.40
C ARG A 531 5.42 18.91 -24.13
N THR A 532 6.29 17.93 -24.31
CA THR A 532 7.74 18.12 -24.13
C THR A 532 8.33 19.02 -25.21
N VAL A 533 7.93 18.85 -26.47
CA VAL A 533 8.34 19.69 -27.60
C VAL A 533 7.79 21.11 -27.48
N GLU A 534 6.50 21.27 -27.13
CA GLU A 534 5.84 22.56 -26.91
C GLU A 534 6.53 23.36 -25.80
N CYS A 535 7.06 22.67 -24.77
CA CYS A 535 7.71 23.31 -23.63
C CYS A 535 9.03 24.01 -23.98
N ALA A 536 9.89 23.42 -24.83
CA ALA A 536 11.18 24.03 -25.18
C ALA A 536 11.82 23.51 -26.48
N PRO A 537 12.51 24.38 -27.26
CA PRO A 537 13.21 23.98 -28.49
C PRO A 537 14.29 22.91 -28.29
N LEU A 538 14.95 22.90 -27.13
CA LEU A 538 15.96 21.89 -26.78
C LEU A 538 15.41 20.46 -26.77
N ASN A 539 14.10 20.30 -26.53
CA ASN A 539 13.42 19.00 -26.57
C ASN A 539 13.21 18.52 -28.00
N VAL A 540 12.97 19.44 -28.95
CA VAL A 540 12.96 19.15 -30.39
C VAL A 540 14.33 18.64 -30.85
N GLU A 541 15.40 19.33 -30.45
CA GLU A 541 16.76 18.88 -30.79
C GLU A 541 17.05 17.49 -30.22
N GLN A 542 16.61 17.21 -29.00
CA GLN A 542 16.84 15.92 -28.36
C GLN A 542 16.03 14.81 -29.06
N LEU A 543 14.75 15.05 -29.35
CA LEU A 543 13.90 14.13 -30.11
C LEU A 543 14.49 13.82 -31.50
N ARG A 544 15.07 14.82 -32.18
CA ARG A 544 15.78 14.64 -33.46
C ARG A 544 17.03 13.77 -33.30
N ARG A 545 17.83 13.98 -32.25
CA ARG A 545 19.05 13.19 -31.99
C ARG A 545 18.72 11.73 -31.69
N ASP A 546 17.57 11.46 -31.09
CA ASP A 546 17.10 10.11 -30.77
C ASP A 546 16.32 9.46 -31.94
N ASN A 547 16.34 10.04 -33.14
CA ASN A 547 15.61 9.58 -34.35
C ASN A 547 14.09 9.49 -34.18
N GLY A 548 13.51 10.27 -33.25
CA GLY A 548 12.07 10.23 -32.99
C GLY A 548 11.22 10.84 -34.10
N LEU A 549 11.76 11.79 -34.87
CA LEU A 549 11.01 12.46 -35.95
C LEU A 549 10.63 11.49 -37.08
N GLU A 550 11.50 10.54 -37.42
CA GLU A 550 11.24 9.53 -38.46
C GLU A 550 10.07 8.61 -38.07
N HIS A 551 10.05 8.18 -36.80
CA HIS A 551 9.00 7.32 -36.26
C HIS A 551 7.65 8.07 -36.15
N LEU A 552 7.68 9.34 -35.75
CA LEU A 552 6.49 10.19 -35.75
C LEU A 552 5.96 10.42 -37.16
N LEU A 553 6.84 10.64 -38.15
CA LEU A 553 6.44 10.81 -39.55
C LEU A 553 5.77 9.53 -40.09
N LYS A 554 6.35 8.36 -39.80
CA LYS A 554 5.75 7.06 -40.14
C LYS A 554 4.36 6.90 -39.53
N LEU A 555 4.21 7.24 -38.25
CA LEU A 555 2.91 7.20 -37.58
C LEU A 555 1.91 8.16 -38.24
N CYS A 556 2.32 9.40 -38.52
CA CYS A 556 1.48 10.38 -39.21
C CYS A 556 1.02 9.85 -40.57
N TYR A 557 1.90 9.18 -41.33
CA TYR A 557 1.53 8.55 -42.59
C TYR A 557 0.46 7.47 -42.40
N SER A 558 0.62 6.57 -41.42
CA SER A 558 -0.38 5.54 -41.11
C SER A 558 -1.73 6.13 -40.70
N VAL A 559 -1.73 7.20 -39.89
CA VAL A 559 -2.95 7.90 -39.46
C VAL A 559 -3.63 8.59 -40.63
N VAL A 560 -2.88 9.32 -41.46
CA VAL A 560 -3.41 9.98 -42.65
C VAL A 560 -3.98 8.96 -43.62
N SER A 561 -3.26 7.86 -43.90
CA SER A 561 -3.75 6.77 -44.75
C SER A 561 -5.05 6.15 -44.22
N CYS A 562 -5.18 5.96 -42.90
CA CYS A 562 -6.43 5.50 -42.31
C CYS A 562 -7.57 6.50 -42.49
N ILE A 563 -7.33 7.80 -42.24
CA ILE A 563 -8.31 8.87 -42.46
C ILE A 563 -8.73 8.89 -43.93
N SER A 564 -7.78 8.81 -44.86
CA SER A 564 -7.99 8.73 -46.30
C SER A 564 -8.91 7.59 -46.70
N LEU A 565 -8.73 6.38 -46.13
CA LEU A 565 -9.61 5.25 -46.40
C LEU A 565 -11.03 5.47 -45.83
N MET A 566 -11.14 6.07 -44.64
CA MET A 566 -12.43 6.34 -43.98
C MET A 566 -13.20 7.50 -44.64
N CYS A 567 -12.51 8.43 -45.29
CA CYS A 567 -13.10 9.50 -46.08
C CYS A 567 -13.95 8.99 -47.27
N GLY A 568 -13.96 7.70 -47.60
CA GLY A 568 -14.93 7.12 -48.53
C GLY A 568 -16.39 7.12 -48.03
N SER A 569 -16.62 7.34 -46.73
CA SER A 569 -17.96 7.38 -46.11
C SER A 569 -18.36 8.81 -45.75
N GLU A 570 -19.52 9.27 -46.24
CA GLU A 570 -20.06 10.60 -45.91
C GLU A 570 -20.25 10.80 -44.39
N ILE A 571 -20.66 9.77 -43.66
CA ILE A 571 -20.85 9.82 -42.20
C ILE A 571 -19.52 10.06 -41.49
N MET A 572 -18.43 9.43 -41.96
CA MET A 572 -17.09 9.62 -41.39
C MET A 572 -16.51 10.99 -41.75
N GLN A 573 -16.80 11.50 -42.96
CA GLN A 573 -16.40 12.86 -43.34
C GLN A 573 -17.03 13.90 -42.39
N ASP A 574 -18.32 13.78 -42.10
CA ASP A 574 -19.00 14.64 -41.14
C ASP A 574 -18.39 14.50 -39.73
N ALA A 575 -18.09 13.28 -39.28
CA ALA A 575 -17.45 13.04 -37.99
C ALA A 575 -16.02 13.63 -37.89
N PHE A 576 -15.22 13.55 -38.95
CA PHE A 576 -13.88 14.16 -39.02
C PHE A 576 -13.94 15.69 -39.04
N PHE A 577 -14.98 16.23 -39.66
CA PHE A 577 -15.23 17.66 -39.67
C PHE A 577 -15.66 18.18 -38.29
N GLU A 578 -16.61 17.49 -37.63
CA GLU A 578 -17.08 17.83 -36.28
C GLU A 578 -16.02 17.64 -35.18
N SER A 579 -15.09 16.71 -35.37
CA SER A 579 -13.95 16.49 -34.46
C SER A 579 -12.79 17.46 -34.68
N GLY A 580 -12.80 18.19 -35.81
CA GLY A 580 -11.78 19.17 -36.16
C GLY A 580 -10.47 18.59 -36.72
N ILE A 581 -10.45 17.30 -37.03
CA ILE A 581 -9.32 16.63 -37.68
C ILE A 581 -9.03 17.28 -39.05
N MET A 582 -10.09 17.60 -39.79
CA MET A 582 -9.96 18.22 -41.11
C MET A 582 -9.28 19.58 -41.07
N TYR A 583 -9.52 20.42 -40.05
CA TYR A 583 -8.87 21.74 -39.96
C TYR A 583 -7.35 21.60 -39.84
N ASN A 584 -6.87 20.67 -39.02
CA ASN A 584 -5.42 20.40 -38.88
C ASN A 584 -4.80 19.86 -40.18
N LEU A 585 -5.49 18.96 -40.89
CA LEU A 585 -4.99 18.43 -42.17
C LEU A 585 -4.93 19.51 -43.26
N ILE A 586 -5.94 20.39 -43.29
CA ILE A 586 -6.00 21.52 -44.22
C ILE A 586 -4.87 22.51 -43.95
N SER A 587 -4.63 22.89 -42.68
CA SER A 587 -3.50 23.74 -42.29
C SER A 587 -2.16 23.18 -42.79
N ASN A 588 -1.93 21.87 -42.61
CA ASN A 588 -0.69 21.22 -43.04
C ASN A 588 -0.57 21.13 -44.58
N LEU A 589 -1.68 20.95 -45.29
CA LEU A 589 -1.70 20.92 -46.77
C LEU A 589 -1.25 22.26 -47.36
N PHE A 590 -1.67 23.39 -46.77
CA PHE A 590 -1.30 24.71 -47.26
C PHE A 590 0.10 25.18 -46.81
N LEU A 591 0.60 24.65 -45.69
CA LEU A 591 1.99 24.88 -45.27
C LEU A 591 3.00 24.05 -46.09
N TYR A 592 2.51 23.07 -46.85
CA TYR A 592 3.35 22.24 -47.71
C TYR A 592 3.81 23.03 -48.95
N ASP A 593 5.09 23.39 -48.97
CA ASP A 593 5.73 23.98 -50.14
C ASP A 593 6.17 22.88 -51.11
N PHE A 594 5.31 22.63 -52.10
CA PHE A 594 5.56 21.64 -53.15
C PHE A 594 6.75 21.98 -54.05
N THR A 595 7.30 23.21 -53.98
CA THR A 595 8.44 23.62 -54.81
C THR A 595 9.79 23.18 -54.24
N LEU A 596 9.84 22.72 -52.98
CA LEU A 596 11.07 22.32 -52.29
C LEU A 596 11.42 20.83 -52.43
N ASN A 597 10.49 19.95 -52.79
CA ASN A 597 10.71 18.50 -52.84
C ASN A 597 10.49 17.91 -54.24
N ASN A 598 11.59 17.60 -54.93
CA ASN A 598 11.60 16.92 -56.23
C ASN A 598 11.56 15.37 -56.13
N GLU A 599 11.45 14.79 -54.93
CA GLU A 599 11.66 13.34 -54.69
C GLU A 599 10.38 12.57 -54.30
N ILE A 600 9.20 13.18 -54.30
CA ILE A 600 7.94 12.45 -54.02
C ILE A 600 7.37 11.91 -55.33
N GLN A 601 7.33 10.57 -55.47
CA GLN A 601 6.54 9.90 -56.51
C GLN A 601 5.05 10.05 -56.15
N LEU A 602 4.45 11.16 -56.57
CA LEU A 602 3.00 11.37 -56.52
C LEU A 602 2.36 10.50 -57.61
N ASP A 603 1.83 9.35 -57.23
CA ASP A 603 1.39 8.30 -58.17
C ASP A 603 0.11 8.63 -58.97
N THR A 604 -0.38 9.88 -58.98
CA THR A 604 -1.41 10.30 -59.95
C THR A 604 -1.28 11.77 -60.37
N GLU A 605 -1.41 12.01 -61.69
CA GLU A 605 -1.46 13.34 -62.33
C GLU A 605 -2.54 14.25 -61.72
N THR A 606 -3.59 13.67 -61.15
CA THR A 606 -4.66 14.37 -60.41
C THR A 606 -4.23 15.00 -59.08
N ASN A 607 -3.31 14.39 -58.32
CA ASN A 607 -2.91 14.92 -57.01
C ASN A 607 -2.04 16.17 -57.16
N LEU A 608 -1.18 16.20 -58.18
CA LEU A 608 -0.40 17.38 -58.58
C LEU A 608 -1.30 18.51 -59.09
N GLN A 609 -2.35 18.18 -59.85
CA GLN A 609 -3.33 19.17 -60.29
C GLN A 609 -4.08 19.78 -59.10
N ILE A 610 -4.53 18.98 -58.14
CA ILE A 610 -5.23 19.47 -56.94
C ILE A 610 -4.32 20.36 -56.09
N LEU A 611 -3.06 19.95 -55.83
CA LEU A 611 -2.09 20.79 -55.12
C LEU A 611 -1.82 22.11 -55.85
N ASN A 612 -1.72 22.08 -57.19
CA ASN A 612 -1.60 23.28 -58.00
C ASN A 612 -2.85 24.16 -57.88
N TYR A 613 -4.07 23.61 -57.94
CA TYR A 613 -5.31 24.37 -57.76
C TYR A 613 -5.37 25.01 -56.36
N VAL A 614 -5.03 24.26 -55.32
CA VAL A 614 -5.05 24.69 -53.91
C VAL A 614 -4.00 25.78 -53.66
N ASN A 615 -2.79 25.67 -54.22
CA ASN A 615 -1.71 26.62 -53.98
C ASN A 615 -1.68 27.82 -54.95
N SER A 616 -2.28 27.72 -56.15
CA SER A 616 -2.37 28.81 -57.12
C SER A 616 -3.68 29.60 -57.01
N ASN A 617 -3.77 30.76 -57.66
CA ASN A 617 -5.04 31.49 -57.80
C ASN A 617 -5.73 30.98 -59.08
N THR A 618 -6.94 30.46 -58.95
CA THR A 618 -7.72 29.93 -60.08
C THR A 618 -9.10 30.54 -60.11
N GLU A 619 -9.43 31.17 -61.23
CA GLU A 619 -10.72 31.81 -61.46
C GLU A 619 -11.31 31.25 -62.75
N THR A 620 -12.35 30.45 -62.60
CA THR A 620 -13.13 29.86 -63.69
C THR A 620 -14.61 30.19 -63.48
N PRO A 621 -15.46 30.13 -64.53
CA PRO A 621 -16.90 30.42 -64.39
C PRO A 621 -17.65 29.54 -63.37
N CYS A 622 -17.05 28.42 -62.96
CA CYS A 622 -17.63 27.45 -62.03
C CYS A 622 -16.85 27.31 -60.71
N PHE A 623 -15.70 27.99 -60.56
CA PHE A 623 -14.83 27.88 -59.40
C PHE A 623 -13.93 29.10 -59.29
N ILE A 624 -14.02 29.83 -58.19
CA ILE A 624 -13.18 30.99 -57.88
C ILE A 624 -12.39 30.65 -56.61
N TRP A 625 -11.07 30.77 -56.70
CA TRP A 625 -10.13 30.49 -55.62
C TRP A 625 -8.96 31.46 -55.71
N ASN A 626 -8.96 32.48 -54.86
CA ASN A 626 -7.97 33.56 -54.90
C ASN A 626 -7.34 33.81 -53.52
N GLY A 627 -6.36 34.70 -53.48
CA GLY A 627 -5.62 35.02 -52.24
C GLY A 627 -6.51 35.54 -51.10
N ALA A 628 -7.63 36.20 -51.41
CA ALA A 628 -8.57 36.69 -50.40
C ALA A 628 -9.36 35.52 -49.76
N MET A 629 -9.85 34.58 -50.57
CA MET A 629 -10.53 33.37 -50.07
C MET A 629 -9.60 32.47 -49.26
N LYS A 630 -8.32 32.37 -49.66
CA LYS A 630 -7.29 31.70 -48.87
C LYS A 630 -7.11 32.35 -47.51
N ALA A 631 -6.95 33.67 -47.48
CA ALA A 631 -6.77 34.42 -46.23
C ALA A 631 -7.98 34.26 -45.29
N GLU A 632 -9.21 34.34 -45.82
CA GLU A 632 -10.44 34.12 -45.07
C GLU A 632 -10.54 32.68 -44.51
N LEU A 633 -10.13 31.68 -45.30
CA LEU A 633 -10.04 30.29 -44.84
C LEU A 633 -9.00 30.13 -43.71
N PHE A 634 -7.84 30.76 -43.82
CA PHE A 634 -6.80 30.71 -42.78
C PHE A 634 -7.24 31.40 -41.48
N ASP A 635 -7.85 32.57 -41.57
CA ASP A 635 -8.40 33.27 -40.41
C ASP A 635 -9.48 32.42 -39.73
N TYR A 636 -10.33 31.77 -40.52
CA TYR A 636 -11.32 30.83 -40.02
C TYR A 636 -10.68 29.62 -39.33
N ILE A 637 -9.69 28.98 -39.96
CA ILE A 637 -9.01 27.82 -39.37
C ILE A 637 -8.31 28.22 -38.06
N ALA A 638 -7.65 29.38 -38.01
CA ALA A 638 -7.04 29.89 -36.79
C ALA A 638 -8.08 30.14 -35.67
N LEU A 639 -9.24 30.70 -36.01
CA LEU A 639 -10.36 30.86 -35.08
C LEU A 639 -10.93 29.51 -34.61
N ALA A 640 -11.06 28.54 -35.51
CA ALA A 640 -11.55 27.20 -35.21
C ALA A 640 -10.57 26.42 -34.31
N GLU A 641 -9.27 26.48 -34.59
CA GLU A 641 -8.22 25.90 -33.75
C GLU A 641 -8.20 26.54 -32.36
N SER A 642 -8.32 27.87 -32.26
CA SER A 642 -8.41 28.57 -30.97
C SER A 642 -9.68 28.18 -30.18
N ALA A 643 -10.83 28.06 -30.86
CA ALA A 643 -12.08 27.66 -30.24
C ALA A 643 -12.04 26.20 -29.75
N LEU A 644 -11.49 25.29 -30.55
CA LEU A 644 -11.26 23.88 -30.19
C LEU A 644 -10.32 23.75 -28.98
N ARG A 645 -9.23 24.53 -28.93
CA ARG A 645 -8.31 24.57 -27.78
C ARG A 645 -8.95 25.12 -26.50
N SER A 646 -9.97 25.96 -26.62
CA SER A 646 -10.68 26.59 -25.49
C SER A 646 -11.92 25.82 -25.00
N GLY A 647 -12.33 24.73 -25.67
CA GLY A 647 -13.48 23.91 -25.28
C GLY A 647 -14.86 24.50 -25.61
N LEU A 648 -14.95 25.51 -26.48
CA LEU A 648 -16.22 26.10 -26.92
C LEU A 648 -17.05 25.16 -27.83
N CYS A 649 -18.38 25.32 -27.81
CA CYS A 649 -19.35 24.37 -28.35
C CYS A 649 -19.25 24.15 -29.88
N LYS A 650 -19.09 22.87 -30.27
CA LYS A 650 -18.88 22.37 -31.66
C LYS A 650 -19.92 22.85 -32.70
N LEU A 651 -21.16 23.13 -32.29
CA LEU A 651 -22.25 23.54 -33.19
C LEU A 651 -22.11 24.97 -33.75
N GLN A 652 -21.36 25.85 -33.09
CA GLN A 652 -21.21 27.26 -33.51
C GLN A 652 -20.17 27.41 -34.62
N LEU A 653 -19.14 26.58 -34.62
CA LEU A 653 -18.08 26.52 -35.65
C LEU A 653 -18.62 26.01 -36.99
N CYS A 654 -19.40 24.92 -36.99
CA CYS A 654 -20.00 24.37 -38.21
C CYS A 654 -20.92 25.38 -38.92
N LYS A 655 -21.69 26.19 -38.17
CA LYS A 655 -22.57 27.21 -38.76
C LYS A 655 -21.80 28.36 -39.44
N MET A 656 -20.60 28.68 -38.95
CA MET A 656 -19.74 29.69 -39.56
C MET A 656 -19.02 29.16 -40.81
N PHE A 657 -18.62 27.88 -40.85
CA PHE A 657 -18.00 27.27 -42.04
C PHE A 657 -18.98 27.10 -43.19
N VAL A 658 -20.24 26.77 -42.86
CA VAL A 658 -21.32 26.65 -43.85
C VAL A 658 -21.56 27.95 -44.64
N ALA A 659 -21.11 29.09 -44.11
CA ALA A 659 -21.20 30.39 -44.78
C ALA A 659 -20.17 30.60 -45.90
N ILE A 660 -19.12 29.77 -45.98
CA ILE A 660 -18.17 29.79 -47.11
C ILE A 660 -18.89 29.14 -48.31
N GLN A 661 -19.04 29.90 -49.40
CA GLN A 661 -19.97 29.59 -50.48
C GLN A 661 -19.71 28.25 -51.21
N ASP A 662 -18.56 27.60 -51.01
CA ASP A 662 -18.16 26.33 -51.64
C ASP A 662 -17.45 25.36 -50.68
N TRP A 663 -17.67 25.47 -49.36
CA TRP A 663 -16.95 24.69 -48.35
C TRP A 663 -17.07 23.17 -48.52
N LYS A 664 -18.23 22.67 -48.95
CA LYS A 664 -18.45 21.25 -49.23
C LYS A 664 -17.57 20.77 -50.36
N PHE A 665 -17.33 21.59 -51.37
CA PHE A 665 -16.50 21.25 -52.53
C PHE A 665 -15.01 21.27 -52.16
N ILE A 666 -14.56 22.24 -51.36
CA ILE A 666 -13.19 22.28 -50.80
C ILE A 666 -12.95 21.07 -49.88
N ALA A 667 -13.89 20.77 -48.98
CA ALA A 667 -13.82 19.58 -48.14
C ALA A 667 -13.82 18.29 -48.97
N LEU A 668 -14.63 18.20 -50.04
CA LEU A 668 -14.67 17.04 -50.93
C LEU A 668 -13.37 16.88 -51.75
N ILE A 669 -12.77 17.97 -52.23
CA ILE A 669 -11.48 17.96 -52.95
C ILE A 669 -10.36 17.53 -52.00
N ILE A 670 -10.35 18.03 -50.78
CA ILE A 670 -9.32 17.72 -49.79
C ILE A 670 -9.49 16.30 -49.25
N CYS A 671 -10.72 15.86 -48.96
CA CYS A 671 -11.04 14.46 -48.67
C CYS A 671 -10.61 13.56 -49.84
N ASN A 672 -10.89 13.92 -51.10
CA ASN A 672 -10.45 13.15 -52.26
C ASN A 672 -8.93 13.18 -52.46
N PHE A 673 -8.26 14.29 -52.17
CA PHE A 673 -6.80 14.42 -52.22
C PHE A 673 -6.15 13.46 -51.22
N PHE A 674 -6.65 13.44 -49.97
CA PHE A 674 -6.21 12.49 -48.97
C PHE A 674 -6.60 11.05 -49.36
N CYS A 675 -7.83 10.76 -49.83
CA CYS A 675 -8.23 9.43 -50.32
C CYS A 675 -7.33 8.85 -51.44
N ARG A 676 -6.64 9.71 -52.21
CA ARG A 676 -5.84 9.33 -53.39
C ARG A 676 -4.33 9.50 -53.21
N CYS A 677 -3.87 10.08 -52.09
CA CYS A 677 -2.47 10.08 -51.66
C CYS A 677 -2.24 8.93 -50.67
#